data_AF-A0AAN0VY90-F1
#
_entry.id   AF-A0AAN0VY90-F1
#
_cell.length_a   1.000
_cell.length_b   1.000
_cell.length_c   1.000
_cell.angle_alpha   90.00
_cell.angle_beta   90.00
_cell.angle_gamma   90.00
#
_symmetry.space_group_name_H-M   'P 1'
#
loop_
_entity.id
_entity.type
_entity.pdbx_description
1 polymer ?
#
loop_
_entity_poly.entity_id
_entity_poly.type
_entity_poly.pdbx_seq_one_letter_code
_entity_poly.pdbx_strand_id
1 'polypeptide(L)'
;MSSEEKVLIKAPRSHKDGHMFEVSEAAVNWIEQYQHFKGVTKSIVELLNLISLQGFSSKDGLVSTTDLIDATDGQLTRAAIQQRLRAAVNIGLFQQIPVRFEEGLAGKTMLHRFVNPNQLITALGATSLMTESVKQSEKQKRSKALAQTHVNKRLLNEHGLNTPPAMKDEADQFVVSPTNWAGIIDQALAPPRTRKQYQKSMVSISGTKAVIETRSSKNIMTVDDLMTLFALFTLTVQYHDHHQHQYQLDAKQTPNKTPLYITDILSLRGKKDSGPARDSIRDSIDRIEFTDFQLHELTGRWLSENMPEGFKSDRFRFLARTITASEEAPTEGADGEIRIKPNLYILVWEPSFYEELLTRDYFFLFPPEILKQHTLVFQLYSYFRSRMSRRHTDVMLLSTLNQKLARNIEWRRFSMDLIRELKKLSEGSGNEDPFEVNLWGYHLTISTLEEDGKIKDYQFDIKCDAEEVLRYSRARTTNAGKRNMAPTLPNPLRNEMVTKQQLDEMSQIIDGEFEPIQRKERSPKGKLGRRVKVRKHLVEINADEITITLSKYTSPEALERSITALAAMTGHSHNSIQEECQELIEKLDFLRVGEEIIPYETLSKLIELYNGQSENKHLSIERLIAGLAVRRKVCKQVHEGHLDETVFRVLDEVAV
;
A
#
# COMPACT_ATOMS: atom_id res chain seq x y z
N MET A 1 45.89 42.39 1.56
CA MET A 1 44.86 41.38 1.88
C MET A 1 45.60 40.06 2.00
N SER A 2 45.71 39.55 3.22
CA SER A 2 46.60 38.47 3.67
C SER A 2 46.41 37.18 2.87
N SER A 3 47.52 36.53 2.51
CA SER A 3 47.55 35.19 1.95
C SER A 3 46.83 34.20 2.88
N GLU A 4 45.64 33.75 2.50
CA GLU A 4 44.97 32.65 3.19
C GLU A 4 45.86 31.41 3.12
N GLU A 5 46.46 31.04 4.25
CA GLU A 5 47.32 29.86 4.39
C GLU A 5 46.51 28.60 4.02
N LYS A 6 46.83 28.00 2.88
CA LYS A 6 46.21 26.73 2.46
C LYS A 6 46.78 25.58 3.29
N VAL A 7 45.90 24.82 3.94
CA VAL A 7 46.28 23.66 4.75
C VAL A 7 46.79 22.53 3.85
N LEU A 8 47.93 21.93 4.19
CA LEU A 8 48.51 20.80 3.46
C LEU A 8 47.87 19.48 3.92
N ILE A 9 47.29 18.74 3.00
CA ILE A 9 46.76 17.38 3.21
C ILE A 9 47.79 16.36 2.68
N LYS A 10 48.20 15.43 3.54
CA LYS A 10 49.22 14.42 3.23
C LYS A 10 48.67 13.24 2.43
N ALA A 11 49.54 12.52 1.74
CA ALA A 11 49.21 11.23 1.11
C ALA A 11 48.71 10.21 2.18
N PRO A 12 47.76 9.31 1.86
CA PRO A 12 47.30 8.91 0.52
C PRO A 12 46.12 9.73 -0.05
N ARG A 13 45.67 10.79 0.63
CA ARG A 13 44.47 11.53 0.20
C ARG A 13 44.71 12.38 -1.03
N SER A 14 43.68 12.48 -1.87
CA SER A 14 43.72 13.24 -3.13
C SER A 14 42.42 14.01 -3.37
N HIS A 15 42.43 14.93 -4.35
CA HIS A 15 41.21 15.66 -4.74
C HIS A 15 40.06 14.76 -5.21
N LYS A 16 40.34 13.51 -5.61
CA LYS A 16 39.30 12.55 -6.04
C LYS A 16 38.39 12.14 -4.88
N ASP A 17 38.89 12.24 -3.66
CA ASP A 17 38.15 11.87 -2.45
C ASP A 17 37.04 12.88 -2.15
N GLY A 18 37.09 14.06 -2.80
CA GLY A 18 36.12 15.15 -2.71
C GLY A 18 36.35 16.05 -1.51
N HIS A 19 35.28 16.59 -0.92
CA HIS A 19 35.41 17.47 0.26
C HIS A 19 35.88 16.69 1.49
N MET A 20 36.60 17.39 2.37
CA MET A 20 37.21 16.82 3.57
C MET A 20 36.54 17.40 4.82
N PHE A 21 36.37 16.60 5.86
CA PHE A 21 35.83 17.00 7.16
C PHE A 21 36.87 16.74 8.24
N GLU A 22 37.11 17.74 9.10
CA GLU A 22 38.00 17.60 10.24
C GLU A 22 37.30 16.86 11.38
N VAL A 23 37.91 15.77 11.84
CA VAL A 23 37.38 14.98 12.95
C VAL A 23 37.58 15.75 14.24
N SER A 24 36.50 15.91 15.00
CA SER A 24 36.54 16.56 16.30
C SER A 24 35.70 15.75 17.28
N GLU A 25 36.30 15.28 18.37
CA GLU A 25 35.57 14.57 19.43
C GLU A 25 34.50 15.47 20.07
N ALA A 26 34.77 16.78 20.14
CA ALA A 26 33.81 17.76 20.63
C ALA A 26 32.59 17.93 19.71
N ALA A 27 32.71 17.57 18.42
CA ALA A 27 31.61 17.70 17.47
C ALA A 27 30.43 16.79 17.80
N VAL A 28 30.64 15.63 18.44
CA VAL A 28 29.56 14.72 18.85
C VAL A 28 28.59 15.45 19.79
N ASN A 29 29.12 16.14 20.78
CA ASN A 29 28.32 16.95 21.72
C ASN A 29 27.72 18.19 21.04
N TRP A 30 28.43 18.78 20.07
CA TRP A 30 27.93 19.94 19.33
C TRP A 30 26.77 19.60 18.39
N ILE A 31 26.69 18.37 17.87
CA ILE A 31 25.61 17.95 16.96
C ILE A 31 24.26 17.95 17.65
N GLU A 32 24.19 17.53 18.91
CA GLU A 32 22.97 17.64 19.71
C GLU A 32 22.57 19.11 19.90
N GLN A 33 23.56 19.96 20.20
CA GLN A 33 23.34 21.39 20.38
C GLN A 33 22.90 22.09 19.08
N TYR A 34 23.40 21.64 17.91
CA TYR A 34 23.04 22.24 16.63
C TYR A 34 21.55 22.10 16.30
N GLN A 35 20.88 21.06 16.80
CA GLN A 35 19.45 20.84 16.57
C GLN A 35 18.56 21.95 17.15
N HIS A 36 19.10 22.78 18.04
CA HIS A 36 18.41 23.94 18.59
C HIS A 36 18.48 25.18 17.69
N PHE A 37 19.30 25.21 16.64
CA PHE A 37 19.34 26.34 15.70
C PHE A 37 18.33 26.20 14.57
N LYS A 38 17.79 27.34 14.13
CA LYS A 38 16.87 27.41 13.00
C LYS A 38 17.54 26.92 11.71
N GLY A 39 16.82 26.11 10.95
CA GLY A 39 17.28 25.60 9.65
C GLY A 39 18.00 24.26 9.70
N VAL A 40 18.35 23.74 10.89
CA VAL A 40 18.96 22.41 11.02
C VAL A 40 17.88 21.33 10.85
N THR A 41 17.86 20.70 9.67
CA THR A 41 16.92 19.64 9.31
C THR A 41 17.46 18.26 9.72
N LYS A 42 16.57 17.26 9.81
CA LYS A 42 16.95 15.86 10.07
C LYS A 42 18.01 15.33 9.09
N SER A 43 17.93 15.72 7.82
CA SER A 43 18.89 15.35 6.78
C SER A 43 20.29 15.95 6.97
N ILE A 44 20.38 17.13 7.61
CA ILE A 44 21.67 17.72 7.99
C ILE A 44 22.25 16.95 9.17
N VAL A 45 21.44 16.67 10.20
CA VAL A 45 21.86 15.89 11.38
C VAL A 45 22.39 14.51 10.98
N GLU A 46 21.71 13.83 10.04
CA GLU A 46 22.15 12.55 9.49
C GLU A 46 23.57 12.64 8.87
N LEU A 47 23.85 13.70 8.10
CA LEU A 47 25.20 13.93 7.55
C LEU A 47 26.23 14.16 8.67
N LEU A 48 25.90 14.94 9.70
CA LEU A 48 26.85 15.22 10.80
C LEU A 48 27.14 13.98 11.65
N ASN A 49 26.11 13.17 11.90
CA ASN A 49 26.25 11.89 12.60
C ASN A 49 27.14 10.93 11.80
N LEU A 50 26.95 10.85 10.48
CA LEU A 50 27.76 10.02 9.61
C LEU A 50 29.23 10.45 9.59
N ILE A 51 29.50 11.77 9.55
CA ILE A 51 30.87 12.32 9.67
C ILE A 51 31.50 11.95 11.00
N SER A 52 30.74 12.04 12.10
CA SER A 52 31.25 11.73 13.45
C SER A 52 31.51 10.23 13.62
N LEU A 53 30.60 9.39 13.15
CA LEU A 53 30.73 7.93 13.20
C LEU A 53 31.97 7.47 12.41
N GLN A 54 32.13 7.96 11.19
CA GLN A 54 33.30 7.64 10.37
C GLN A 54 34.58 8.27 10.93
N GLY A 55 34.46 9.39 11.63
CA GLY A 55 35.58 10.05 12.31
C GLY A 55 36.27 9.18 13.35
N PHE A 56 35.52 8.32 14.07
CA PHE A 56 36.10 7.36 15.01
C PHE A 56 37.00 6.31 14.34
N SER A 57 36.76 6.01 13.07
CA SER A 57 37.56 5.06 12.27
C SER A 57 38.72 5.72 11.52
N SER A 58 38.81 7.06 11.56
CA SER A 58 39.82 7.82 10.81
C SER A 58 41.19 7.71 11.46
N LYS A 59 42.23 7.48 10.63
CA LYS A 59 43.62 7.36 11.08
C LYS A 59 44.40 8.68 11.02
N ASP A 60 43.93 9.63 10.22
CA ASP A 60 44.60 10.90 9.93
C ASP A 60 43.79 12.12 10.39
N GLY A 61 42.72 11.88 11.16
CA GLY A 61 41.86 12.93 11.71
C GLY A 61 40.98 13.60 10.65
N LEU A 62 40.83 12.99 9.47
CA LEU A 62 40.03 13.51 8.37
C LEU A 62 39.01 12.47 7.90
N VAL A 63 37.87 12.94 7.38
CA VAL A 63 36.87 12.11 6.70
C VAL A 63 36.58 12.72 5.34
N SER A 64 36.65 11.93 4.28
CA SER A 64 36.34 12.39 2.93
C SER A 64 34.88 12.15 2.56
N THR A 65 34.37 12.88 1.56
CA THR A 65 33.05 12.57 1.00
C THR A 65 32.95 11.16 0.41
N THR A 66 34.07 10.56 0.00
CA THR A 66 34.08 9.18 -0.53
C THR A 66 33.93 8.19 0.62
N ASP A 67 34.62 8.44 1.74
CA ASP A 67 34.50 7.64 2.98
C ASP A 67 33.04 7.61 3.48
N LEU A 68 32.31 8.72 3.33
CA LEU A 68 30.88 8.81 3.68
C LEU A 68 29.96 8.04 2.73
N ILE A 69 30.30 7.99 1.44
CA ILE A 69 29.52 7.22 0.45
C ILE A 69 29.69 5.73 0.76
N ASP A 70 30.94 5.31 0.99
CA ASP A 70 31.29 3.93 1.30
C ASP A 70 30.66 3.47 2.63
N ALA A 71 30.63 4.34 3.65
CA ALA A 71 29.98 4.06 4.93
C ALA A 71 28.44 3.88 4.84
N THR A 72 27.83 4.23 3.71
CA THR A 72 26.38 4.06 3.47
C THR A 72 26.07 3.06 2.38
N ASP A 73 27.05 2.23 1.98
CA ASP A 73 26.95 1.26 0.88
C ASP A 73 26.41 1.89 -0.42
N GLY A 74 26.75 3.17 -0.66
CA GLY A 74 26.31 3.92 -1.84
C GLY A 74 24.86 4.43 -1.82
N GLN A 75 24.12 4.25 -0.73
CA GLN A 75 22.76 4.81 -0.60
C GLN A 75 22.78 6.34 -0.62
N LEU A 76 23.80 6.96 -0.02
CA LEU A 76 23.98 8.41 -0.02
C LEU A 76 24.91 8.84 -1.15
N THR A 77 24.34 9.39 -2.22
CA THR A 77 25.13 9.84 -3.38
C THR A 77 25.96 11.09 -3.08
N ARG A 78 27.06 11.28 -3.82
CA ARG A 78 27.93 12.47 -3.74
C ARG A 78 27.14 13.78 -3.87
N ALA A 79 26.13 13.82 -4.75
CA ALA A 79 25.28 14.99 -4.96
C ALA A 79 24.41 15.30 -3.73
N ALA A 80 23.85 14.27 -3.09
CA ALA A 80 23.05 14.42 -1.87
C ALA A 80 23.90 14.95 -0.70
N ILE A 81 25.13 14.45 -0.54
CA ILE A 81 26.08 14.93 0.46
C ILE A 81 26.41 16.41 0.21
N GLN A 82 26.74 16.79 -1.03
CA GLN A 82 27.03 18.18 -1.39
C GLN A 82 25.83 19.13 -1.19
N GLN A 83 24.60 18.66 -1.43
CA GLN A 83 23.41 19.47 -1.16
C GLN A 83 23.23 19.72 0.33
N ARG A 84 23.35 18.68 1.16
CA ARG A 84 23.27 18.77 2.62
C ARG A 84 24.40 19.63 3.20
N LEU A 85 25.61 19.49 2.67
CA LEU A 85 26.79 20.27 3.04
C LEU A 85 26.60 21.77 2.74
N ARG A 86 26.07 22.13 1.56
CA ARG A 86 25.77 23.53 1.23
C ARG A 86 24.75 24.14 2.19
N ALA A 87 23.73 23.38 2.57
CA ALA A 87 22.74 23.84 3.56
C ALA A 87 23.38 24.03 4.94
N ALA A 88 24.23 23.09 5.39
CA ALA A 88 24.94 23.18 6.67
C ALA A 88 25.92 24.37 6.73
N VAL A 89 26.64 24.65 5.63
CA VAL A 89 27.53 25.82 5.52
C VAL A 89 26.74 27.13 5.56
N ASN A 90 25.60 27.22 4.86
CA ASN A 90 24.74 28.41 4.89
C ASN A 90 24.19 28.74 6.28
N ILE A 91 23.99 27.71 7.12
CA ILE A 91 23.57 27.87 8.53
C ILE A 91 24.77 28.31 9.40
N GLY A 92 26.00 28.10 8.93
CA GLY A 92 27.24 28.41 9.64
C GLY A 92 27.84 27.23 10.41
N LEU A 93 27.31 26.01 10.26
CA LEU A 93 27.76 24.84 11.04
C LEU A 93 29.21 24.43 10.71
N PHE A 94 29.70 24.79 9.52
CA PHE A 94 31.06 24.50 9.07
C PHE A 94 31.80 25.75 8.64
N GLN A 95 33.05 25.88 9.09
CA GLN A 95 34.03 26.79 8.52
C GLN A 95 34.72 26.12 7.33
N GLN A 96 34.70 26.78 6.17
CA GLN A 96 35.35 26.28 4.96
C GLN A 96 36.79 26.79 4.89
N ILE A 97 37.74 25.87 4.79
CA ILE A 97 39.17 26.15 4.75
C ILE A 97 39.75 25.63 3.41
N PRO A 98 40.44 26.46 2.62
CA PRO A 98 41.06 26.02 1.39
C PRO A 98 42.27 25.12 1.67
N VAL A 99 42.41 24.04 0.89
CA VAL A 99 43.49 23.04 1.06
C VAL A 99 44.41 22.96 -0.16
N ARG A 100 45.59 22.40 0.07
CA ARG A 100 46.52 21.89 -0.97
C ARG A 100 46.91 20.46 -0.62
N PHE A 101 47.11 19.61 -1.61
CA PHE A 101 47.56 18.23 -1.39
C PHE A 101 49.07 18.14 -1.57
N GLU A 102 49.68 17.17 -0.89
CA GLU A 102 51.10 16.82 -1.03
C GLU A 102 51.43 16.35 -2.46
N GLU A 103 50.51 15.61 -3.08
CA GLU A 103 50.60 15.16 -4.47
C GLU A 103 49.35 15.56 -5.27
N GLY A 104 49.56 16.22 -6.42
CA GLY A 104 48.50 16.54 -7.38
C GLY A 104 47.79 17.89 -7.16
N LEU A 105 46.79 18.16 -8.00
CA LEU A 105 46.01 19.40 -7.99
C LEU A 105 44.95 19.38 -6.89
N ALA A 106 44.71 20.53 -6.24
CA ALA A 106 43.70 20.68 -5.18
C ALA A 106 42.24 20.72 -5.65
N GLY A 107 42.00 21.04 -6.94
CA GLY A 107 40.66 21.14 -7.48
C GLY A 107 39.77 22.15 -6.73
N LYS A 108 38.50 21.78 -6.51
CA LYS A 108 37.51 22.55 -5.69
C LYS A 108 37.35 21.99 -4.27
N THR A 109 38.27 21.13 -3.85
CA THR A 109 38.19 20.50 -2.54
C THR A 109 38.43 21.53 -1.43
N MET A 110 37.60 21.45 -0.40
CA MET A 110 37.66 22.29 0.79
C MET A 110 37.68 21.37 2.01
N LEU A 111 38.37 21.81 3.07
CA LEU A 111 38.27 21.25 4.40
C LEU A 111 37.17 21.95 5.18
N HIS A 112 36.33 21.17 5.84
CA HIS A 112 35.19 21.64 6.62
C HIS A 112 35.43 21.33 8.09
N ARG A 113 35.56 22.39 8.90
CA ARG A 113 35.72 22.31 10.35
C ARG A 113 34.42 22.66 11.05
N PHE A 114 34.02 21.86 12.04
CA PHE A 114 32.85 22.16 12.88
C PHE A 114 33.04 23.46 13.67
N VAL A 115 32.03 24.32 13.68
CA VAL A 115 32.06 25.60 14.40
C VAL A 115 31.39 25.47 15.75
N ASN A 116 32.07 25.82 16.84
CA ASN A 116 31.52 25.68 18.20
C ASN A 116 30.13 26.37 18.31
N PRO A 117 29.08 25.67 18.79
CA PRO A 117 27.74 26.22 18.98
C PRO A 117 27.70 27.54 19.75
N ASN A 118 28.58 27.71 20.74
CA ASN A 118 28.67 28.95 21.52
C ASN A 118 29.09 30.14 20.63
N GLN A 119 30.01 29.92 19.70
CA GLN A 119 30.43 30.94 18.73
C GLN A 119 29.31 31.25 17.72
N LEU A 120 28.51 30.24 17.34
CA LEU A 120 27.34 30.46 16.49
C LEU A 120 26.27 31.32 17.16
N ILE A 121 26.04 31.13 18.45
CA ILE A 121 25.10 31.98 19.22
C ILE A 121 25.59 33.43 19.25
N THR A 122 26.90 33.65 19.40
CA THR A 122 27.49 35.00 19.41
C THR A 122 27.41 35.66 18.02
N ALA A 123 27.63 34.91 16.94
CA ALA A 123 27.65 35.42 15.57
C ALA A 123 26.25 35.62 14.95
N LEU A 124 25.29 34.73 15.26
CA LEU A 124 23.93 34.76 14.69
C LEU A 124 22.91 35.46 15.61
N GLY A 125 23.26 35.73 16.86
CA GLY A 125 22.38 36.31 17.87
C GLY A 125 21.35 35.32 18.44
N ALA A 126 20.83 35.63 19.64
CA ALA A 126 19.87 34.78 20.37
C ALA A 126 18.53 34.53 19.62
N THR A 127 18.27 35.26 18.54
CA THR A 127 17.10 35.09 17.66
C THR A 127 17.21 33.87 16.74
N SER A 128 18.39 33.25 16.62
CA SER A 128 18.65 32.07 15.78
C SER A 128 18.21 30.74 16.44
N LEU A 129 17.98 30.73 17.75
CA LEU A 129 17.55 29.55 18.49
C LEU A 129 16.06 29.27 18.31
N MET A 130 15.68 27.99 18.26
CA MET A 130 14.30 27.53 18.26
C MET A 130 13.68 27.67 19.65
N THR A 131 13.22 28.87 20.00
CA THR A 131 12.45 29.10 21.22
C THR A 131 11.00 28.63 21.07
N GLU A 132 10.33 28.28 22.17
CA GLU A 132 8.89 27.98 22.16
C GLU A 132 8.05 29.12 21.57
N SER A 133 8.51 30.37 21.74
CA SER A 133 7.90 31.55 21.11
C SER A 133 7.96 31.54 19.58
N VAL A 134 8.96 30.90 18.95
CA VAL A 134 9.03 30.72 17.49
C VAL A 134 8.04 29.64 17.03
N LYS A 135 7.92 28.52 17.76
CA LYS A 135 6.89 27.50 17.49
C LYS A 135 5.48 28.05 17.66
N GLN A 136 5.27 28.94 18.64
CA GLN A 136 4.01 29.66 18.83
C GLN A 136 3.79 30.73 17.76
N SER A 137 4.83 31.45 17.33
CA SER A 137 4.80 32.41 16.20
C SER A 137 4.49 31.74 14.86
N GLU A 138 5.03 30.55 14.58
CA GLU A 138 4.69 29.78 13.39
C GLU A 138 3.26 29.24 13.46
N LYS A 139 2.79 28.80 14.64
CA LYS A 139 1.38 28.49 14.86
C LYS A 139 0.49 29.72 14.69
N GLN A 140 0.93 30.89 15.15
CA GLN A 140 0.23 32.18 14.98
C GLN A 140 0.27 32.68 13.53
N LYS A 141 1.34 32.42 12.77
CA LYS A 141 1.41 32.71 11.34
C LYS A 141 0.52 31.76 10.55
N ARG A 142 0.43 30.49 10.93
CA ARG A 142 -0.56 29.54 10.37
C ARG A 142 -1.99 29.95 10.73
N SER A 143 -2.26 30.39 11.96
CA SER A 143 -3.59 30.85 12.36
C SER A 143 -3.94 32.20 11.73
N LYS A 144 -2.98 33.14 11.59
CA LYS A 144 -3.15 34.38 10.82
C LYS A 144 -3.31 34.10 9.33
N ALA A 145 -2.61 33.13 8.75
CA ALA A 145 -2.81 32.74 7.37
C ALA A 145 -4.21 32.14 7.18
N LEU A 146 -4.67 31.27 8.09
CA LEU A 146 -6.06 30.77 8.11
C LEU A 146 -7.08 31.90 8.28
N ALA A 147 -6.86 32.84 9.19
CA ALA A 147 -7.71 34.00 9.39
C ALA A 147 -7.72 34.93 8.17
N GLN A 148 -6.56 35.17 7.55
CA GLN A 148 -6.42 35.90 6.30
C GLN A 148 -7.12 35.16 5.16
N THR A 149 -7.11 33.83 5.15
CA THR A 149 -7.86 33.02 4.18
C THR A 149 -9.37 33.17 4.41
N HIS A 150 -9.83 33.26 5.67
CA HIS A 150 -11.23 33.52 6.01
C HIS A 150 -11.67 34.96 5.68
N VAL A 151 -10.80 35.95 5.90
CA VAL A 151 -11.04 37.36 5.55
C VAL A 151 -11.01 37.54 4.03
N ASN A 152 -10.07 36.91 3.33
CA ASN A 152 -10.02 36.89 1.87
C ASN A 152 -11.24 36.16 1.30
N LYS A 153 -11.72 35.08 1.92
CA LYS A 153 -13.00 34.42 1.54
C LYS A 153 -14.20 35.35 1.71
N ARG A 154 -14.26 36.15 2.79
CA ARG A 154 -15.30 37.18 2.97
C ARG A 154 -15.19 38.28 1.93
N LEU A 155 -14.00 38.82 1.69
CA LEU A 155 -13.75 39.85 0.67
C LEU A 155 -14.06 39.36 -0.75
N LEU A 156 -13.72 38.12 -1.09
CA LEU A 156 -14.03 37.50 -2.38
C LEU A 156 -15.55 37.37 -2.59
N ASN A 157 -16.28 36.95 -1.56
CA ASN A 157 -17.75 36.89 -1.58
C ASN A 157 -18.39 38.29 -1.65
N GLU A 158 -17.83 39.29 -0.94
CA GLU A 158 -18.30 40.69 -0.99
C GLU A 158 -18.10 41.35 -2.36
N HIS A 159 -17.09 40.93 -3.12
CA HIS A 159 -16.83 41.38 -4.49
C HIS A 159 -17.45 40.50 -5.60
N GLY A 160 -18.32 39.54 -5.25
CA GLY A 160 -19.01 38.69 -6.22
C GLY A 160 -18.14 37.64 -6.92
N LEU A 161 -16.95 37.34 -6.38
CA LEU A 161 -16.04 36.32 -6.90
C LEU A 161 -16.22 35.03 -6.09
N ASN A 162 -16.92 34.05 -6.67
CA ASN A 162 -17.12 32.75 -6.03
C ASN A 162 -15.77 32.04 -5.80
N THR A 163 -15.60 31.43 -4.63
CA THR A 163 -14.47 30.53 -4.37
C THR A 163 -14.44 29.41 -5.40
N PRO A 164 -13.29 29.11 -6.03
CA PRO A 164 -13.19 27.96 -6.92
C PRO A 164 -13.55 26.68 -6.14
N PRO A 165 -14.36 25.78 -6.73
CA PRO A 165 -14.79 24.58 -6.06
C PRO A 165 -13.58 23.73 -5.65
N ALA A 166 -13.60 23.21 -4.42
CA ALA A 166 -12.60 22.23 -4.01
C ALA A 166 -12.82 20.95 -4.83
N MET A 167 -11.81 20.52 -5.58
CA MET A 167 -11.83 19.19 -6.20
C MET A 167 -11.95 18.14 -5.09
N LYS A 168 -12.93 17.24 -5.20
CA LYS A 168 -12.92 15.98 -4.45
C LYS A 168 -11.72 15.15 -4.91
N ASP A 169 -11.15 14.34 -4.02
CA ASP A 169 -10.02 13.46 -4.33
C ASP A 169 -10.27 12.67 -5.63
N GLU A 170 -9.24 12.56 -6.49
CA GLU A 170 -9.31 11.93 -7.83
C GLU A 170 -9.87 10.50 -7.78
N ALA A 171 -9.67 9.78 -6.67
CA ALA A 171 -10.18 8.44 -6.43
C ALA A 171 -11.73 8.34 -6.47
N ASP A 172 -12.46 9.41 -6.16
CA ASP A 172 -13.93 9.46 -6.23
C ASP A 172 -14.45 9.87 -7.63
N GLN A 173 -13.55 10.16 -8.58
CA GLN A 173 -13.91 10.72 -9.88
C GLN A 173 -14.01 9.69 -11.01
N PHE A 174 -13.45 8.50 -10.88
CA PHE A 174 -13.48 7.49 -11.95
C PHE A 174 -14.89 6.87 -12.10
N VAL A 175 -15.53 7.04 -13.26
CA VAL A 175 -16.94 6.63 -13.46
C VAL A 175 -17.09 5.15 -13.86
N VAL A 176 -16.04 4.51 -14.37
CA VAL A 176 -16.10 3.11 -14.81
C VAL A 176 -15.82 2.17 -13.64
N SER A 177 -16.84 1.98 -12.79
CA SER A 177 -16.82 0.89 -11.80
C SER A 177 -16.54 -0.46 -12.50
N PRO A 178 -15.77 -1.38 -11.89
CA PRO A 178 -15.48 -2.71 -12.44
C PRO A 178 -16.75 -3.49 -12.81
N THR A 179 -17.85 -3.26 -12.09
CA THR A 179 -19.16 -3.86 -12.37
C THR A 179 -19.79 -3.41 -13.68
N ASN A 180 -19.43 -2.21 -14.16
CA ASN A 180 -20.00 -1.61 -15.36
C ASN A 180 -19.09 -1.80 -16.59
N TRP A 181 -17.92 -2.43 -16.43
CA TRP A 181 -16.91 -2.62 -17.48
C TRP A 181 -17.48 -3.32 -18.72
N ALA A 182 -18.06 -4.50 -18.55
CA ALA A 182 -18.66 -5.30 -19.63
C ALA A 182 -19.89 -4.61 -20.28
N GLY A 183 -20.47 -3.59 -19.63
CA GLY A 183 -21.61 -2.84 -20.14
C GLY A 183 -21.22 -1.58 -20.90
N ILE A 184 -20.15 -0.90 -20.50
CA ILE A 184 -19.75 0.41 -21.04
C ILE A 184 -18.62 0.26 -22.04
N ILE A 185 -17.51 -0.39 -21.65
CA ILE A 185 -16.29 -0.46 -22.47
C ILE A 185 -16.55 -1.34 -23.69
N ASP A 186 -17.12 -2.52 -23.52
CA ASP A 186 -17.37 -3.46 -24.62
C ASP A 186 -18.25 -2.85 -25.74
N GLN A 187 -19.15 -1.91 -25.40
CA GLN A 187 -20.00 -1.20 -26.36
C GLN A 187 -19.31 0.00 -27.01
N ALA A 188 -18.23 0.51 -26.40
CA ALA A 188 -17.44 1.62 -26.91
C ALA A 188 -16.43 1.16 -27.99
N LEU A 189 -16.06 -0.12 -27.98
CA LEU A 189 -15.06 -0.68 -28.89
C LEU A 189 -15.57 -0.88 -30.32
N ALA A 190 -14.64 -0.80 -31.28
CA ALA A 190 -14.91 -1.12 -32.66
C ALA A 190 -15.18 -2.64 -32.85
N PRO A 191 -16.04 -3.02 -33.81
CA PRO A 191 -16.21 -4.43 -34.17
C PRO A 191 -14.90 -5.09 -34.61
N PRO A 192 -14.81 -6.44 -34.52
CA PRO A 192 -13.62 -7.18 -34.95
C PRO A 192 -13.17 -6.79 -36.36
N ARG A 193 -11.85 -6.68 -36.56
CA ARG A 193 -11.20 -6.35 -37.86
C ARG A 193 -11.64 -5.01 -38.48
N THR A 194 -12.15 -4.08 -37.69
CA THR A 194 -12.56 -2.75 -38.15
C THR A 194 -11.47 -1.72 -37.89
N ARG A 195 -11.20 -0.85 -38.87
CA ARG A 195 -10.28 0.29 -38.74
C ARG A 195 -11.09 1.58 -38.76
N LYS A 196 -11.27 2.18 -37.58
CA LYS A 196 -12.00 3.44 -37.38
C LYS A 196 -11.22 4.31 -36.39
N GLN A 197 -11.37 5.62 -36.52
CA GLN A 197 -10.71 6.59 -35.63
C GLN A 197 -11.69 7.18 -34.60
N TYR A 198 -12.99 7.03 -34.84
CA TYR A 198 -14.06 7.54 -33.98
C TYR A 198 -15.24 6.59 -33.93
N GLN A 199 -15.79 6.39 -32.74
CA GLN A 199 -17.06 5.70 -32.51
C GLN A 199 -17.84 6.40 -31.39
N LYS A 200 -19.16 6.37 -31.50
CA LYS A 200 -20.08 6.91 -30.50
C LYS A 200 -21.14 5.88 -30.17
N SER A 201 -21.31 5.60 -28.88
CA SER A 201 -22.28 4.62 -28.38
C SER A 201 -23.14 5.23 -27.27
N MET A 202 -24.43 4.94 -27.28
CA MET A 202 -25.35 5.26 -26.20
C MET A 202 -25.26 4.17 -25.13
N VAL A 203 -24.94 4.56 -23.90
CA VAL A 203 -24.83 3.65 -22.75
C VAL A 203 -25.74 4.12 -21.62
N SER A 204 -26.10 3.20 -20.72
CA SER A 204 -26.83 3.55 -19.49
C SER A 204 -26.03 3.10 -18.29
N ILE A 205 -25.75 4.05 -17.39
CA ILE A 205 -24.91 3.85 -16.21
C ILE A 205 -25.76 4.25 -15.00
N SER A 206 -26.02 3.31 -14.11
CA SER A 206 -26.79 3.56 -12.87
C SER A 206 -28.16 4.23 -13.11
N GLY A 207 -28.82 3.94 -14.24
CA GLY A 207 -30.11 4.52 -14.63
C GLY A 207 -30.01 5.84 -15.41
N THR A 208 -28.84 6.47 -15.46
CA THR A 208 -28.57 7.66 -16.26
C THR A 208 -28.24 7.30 -17.71
N LYS A 209 -28.79 8.05 -18.66
CA LYS A 209 -28.36 7.98 -20.07
C LYS A 209 -27.03 8.70 -20.23
N ALA A 210 -26.07 8.05 -20.87
CA ALA A 210 -24.77 8.63 -21.15
C ALA A 210 -24.34 8.30 -22.59
N VAL A 211 -23.42 9.10 -23.13
CA VAL A 211 -22.78 8.86 -24.41
C VAL A 211 -21.33 8.56 -24.14
N ILE A 212 -20.81 7.47 -24.69
CA ILE A 212 -19.38 7.22 -24.73
C ILE A 212 -18.87 7.48 -26.14
N GLU A 213 -17.88 8.36 -26.24
CA GLU A 213 -17.09 8.59 -27.43
C GLU A 213 -15.76 7.88 -27.30
N THR A 214 -15.32 7.24 -28.37
CA THR A 214 -14.03 6.56 -28.45
C THR A 214 -13.26 7.19 -29.60
N ARG A 215 -12.08 7.73 -29.32
CA ARG A 215 -11.26 8.50 -30.25
C ARG A 215 -9.85 7.94 -30.28
N SER A 216 -9.19 7.98 -31.42
CA SER A 216 -7.76 7.67 -31.56
C SER A 216 -7.17 8.50 -32.68
N SER A 217 -5.91 8.90 -32.55
CA SER A 217 -5.15 9.50 -33.66
C SER A 217 -4.91 8.48 -34.78
N LYS A 218 -4.86 7.19 -34.42
CA LYS A 218 -4.71 6.06 -35.34
C LYS A 218 -6.04 5.32 -35.46
N ASN A 219 -6.06 4.04 -35.09
CA ASN A 219 -7.28 3.24 -35.01
C ASN A 219 -7.68 3.08 -33.55
N ILE A 220 -8.99 3.10 -33.28
CA ILE A 220 -9.54 2.81 -31.94
C ILE A 220 -9.44 1.32 -31.64
N MET A 221 -9.43 0.99 -30.35
CA MET A 221 -9.50 -0.38 -29.87
C MET A 221 -10.70 -1.14 -30.44
N THR A 222 -10.46 -2.40 -30.79
CA THR A 222 -11.46 -3.37 -31.22
C THR A 222 -11.78 -4.35 -30.08
N VAL A 223 -12.88 -5.09 -30.20
CA VAL A 223 -13.24 -6.14 -29.23
C VAL A 223 -12.15 -7.20 -29.07
N ASP A 224 -11.39 -7.50 -30.13
CA ASP A 224 -10.30 -8.49 -30.08
C ASP A 224 -9.11 -8.01 -29.22
N ASP A 225 -8.95 -6.69 -29.08
CA ASP A 225 -7.88 -6.08 -28.28
C ASP A 225 -8.14 -6.19 -26.78
N LEU A 226 -9.38 -6.45 -26.35
CA LEU A 226 -9.72 -6.63 -24.92
C LEU A 226 -8.90 -7.74 -24.29
N MET A 227 -8.77 -8.88 -24.96
CA MET A 227 -8.00 -9.99 -24.40
C MET A 227 -6.52 -9.63 -24.24
N THR A 228 -5.98 -8.79 -25.13
CA THR A 228 -4.61 -8.26 -24.99
C THR A 228 -4.55 -7.28 -23.83
N LEU A 229 -5.52 -6.39 -23.67
CA LEU A 229 -5.61 -5.49 -22.52
C LEU A 229 -5.66 -6.26 -21.18
N PHE A 230 -6.48 -7.31 -21.08
CA PHE A 230 -6.55 -8.16 -19.90
C PHE A 230 -5.27 -8.98 -19.67
N ALA A 231 -4.55 -9.35 -20.74
CA ALA A 231 -3.21 -9.91 -20.61
C ALA A 231 -2.23 -8.91 -19.98
N LEU A 232 -2.29 -7.62 -20.38
CA LEU A 232 -1.49 -6.56 -19.76
C LEU A 232 -1.85 -6.35 -18.29
N PHE A 233 -3.14 -6.41 -17.92
CA PHE A 233 -3.58 -6.36 -16.52
C PHE A 233 -2.97 -7.50 -15.70
N THR A 234 -3.11 -8.73 -16.21
CA THR A 234 -2.62 -9.95 -15.55
C THR A 234 -1.12 -9.89 -15.33
N LEU A 235 -0.35 -9.52 -16.36
CA LEU A 235 1.10 -9.39 -16.27
C LEU A 235 1.53 -8.24 -15.35
N THR A 236 0.78 -7.15 -15.31
CA THR A 236 1.04 -6.04 -14.39
C THR A 236 0.90 -6.48 -12.95
N VAL A 237 -0.20 -7.14 -12.60
CA VAL A 237 -0.42 -7.61 -11.23
C VAL A 237 0.62 -8.67 -10.86
N GLN A 238 0.91 -9.63 -11.75
CA GLN A 238 1.95 -10.64 -11.52
C GLN A 238 3.33 -10.04 -11.29
N TYR A 239 3.70 -9.01 -12.04
CA TYR A 239 4.98 -8.34 -11.86
C TYR A 239 5.10 -7.68 -10.49
N HIS A 240 4.09 -6.91 -10.07
CA HIS A 240 4.10 -6.21 -8.78
C HIS A 240 3.95 -7.17 -7.60
N ASP A 241 3.24 -8.28 -7.77
CA ASP A 241 3.15 -9.35 -6.78
C ASP A 241 4.50 -10.03 -6.55
N HIS A 242 5.23 -10.35 -7.62
CA HIS A 242 6.56 -10.96 -7.53
C HIS A 242 7.56 -10.07 -6.78
N HIS A 243 7.46 -8.75 -6.94
CA HIS A 243 8.36 -7.77 -6.31
C HIS A 243 7.85 -7.24 -4.97
N GLN A 244 6.72 -7.74 -4.45
CA GLN A 244 6.10 -7.21 -3.24
C GLN A 244 7.03 -7.27 -2.02
N HIS A 245 7.75 -8.39 -1.84
CA HIS A 245 8.71 -8.54 -0.75
C HIS A 245 9.84 -7.50 -0.83
N GLN A 246 10.33 -7.22 -2.04
CA GLN A 246 11.36 -6.21 -2.24
C GLN A 246 10.84 -4.80 -1.94
N TYR A 247 9.61 -4.47 -2.35
CA TYR A 247 9.00 -3.18 -2.02
C TYR A 247 8.83 -2.99 -0.52
N GLN A 248 8.48 -4.06 0.20
CA GLN A 248 8.37 -4.06 1.67
C GLN A 248 9.72 -3.84 2.36
N LEU A 249 10.77 -4.54 1.91
CA LEU A 249 12.13 -4.37 2.44
C LEU A 249 12.67 -2.95 2.20
N ASP A 250 12.38 -2.38 1.04
CA ASP A 250 12.82 -1.02 0.66
C ASP A 250 11.93 0.10 1.24
N ALA A 251 10.84 -0.21 1.93
CA ALA A 251 9.81 0.73 2.36
C ALA A 251 9.28 1.66 1.23
N LYS A 252 9.22 1.14 -0.01
CA LYS A 252 8.75 1.88 -1.19
C LYS A 252 7.29 1.54 -1.50
N GLN A 253 6.51 2.54 -1.90
CA GLN A 253 5.20 2.32 -2.50
C GLN A 253 5.35 1.57 -3.84
N THR A 254 4.39 0.72 -4.18
CA THR A 254 4.33 0.01 -5.47
C THR A 254 4.42 1.01 -6.64
N PRO A 255 5.50 0.97 -7.44
CA PRO A 255 5.71 1.97 -8.47
C PRO A 255 4.81 1.70 -9.69
N ASN A 256 4.14 2.73 -10.20
CA ASN A 256 3.35 2.65 -11.45
C ASN A 256 4.26 2.64 -12.71
N LYS A 257 5.19 1.68 -12.76
CA LYS A 257 6.04 1.37 -13.91
C LYS A 257 6.16 -0.14 -14.00
N THR A 258 5.69 -0.70 -15.09
CA THR A 258 5.61 -2.16 -15.27
C THR A 258 6.32 -2.57 -16.55
N PRO A 259 7.52 -3.18 -16.46
CA PRO A 259 8.22 -3.71 -17.63
C PRO A 259 7.62 -5.07 -18.04
N LEU A 260 7.19 -5.17 -19.29
CA LEU A 260 6.58 -6.37 -19.89
C LEU A 260 7.28 -6.74 -21.19
N TYR A 261 7.65 -8.00 -21.34
CA TYR A 261 8.19 -8.51 -22.60
C TYR A 261 7.07 -8.98 -23.52
N ILE A 262 7.25 -8.77 -24.83
CA ILE A 262 6.28 -9.21 -25.84
C ILE A 262 6.11 -10.75 -25.86
N THR A 263 7.17 -11.49 -25.52
CA THR A 263 7.16 -12.96 -25.42
C THR A 263 6.18 -13.44 -24.35
N ASP A 264 6.10 -12.73 -23.22
CA ASP A 264 5.20 -13.09 -22.12
C ASP A 264 3.74 -12.82 -22.50
N ILE A 265 3.50 -11.71 -23.21
CA ILE A 265 2.18 -11.36 -23.74
C ILE A 265 1.72 -12.43 -24.76
N LEU A 266 2.60 -12.87 -25.66
CA LEU A 266 2.32 -13.91 -26.64
C LEU A 266 2.01 -15.25 -25.98
N SER A 267 2.82 -15.65 -24.99
CA SER A 267 2.63 -16.88 -24.21
C SER A 267 1.29 -16.88 -23.49
N LEU A 268 0.94 -15.76 -22.83
CA LEU A 268 -0.32 -15.61 -22.12
C LEU A 268 -1.52 -15.62 -23.07
N ARG A 269 -1.39 -15.00 -24.25
CA ARG A 269 -2.42 -15.03 -25.33
C ARG A 269 -2.47 -16.35 -26.11
N GLY A 270 -1.57 -17.29 -25.85
CA GLY A 270 -1.52 -18.58 -26.54
C GLY A 270 -1.17 -18.46 -28.03
N LYS A 271 -0.44 -17.40 -28.41
CA LYS A 271 0.01 -17.18 -29.79
C LYS A 271 1.42 -17.75 -29.96
N LYS A 272 1.65 -18.47 -31.06
CA LYS A 272 2.98 -18.97 -31.40
C LYS A 272 3.90 -17.80 -31.71
N ASP A 273 5.09 -17.81 -31.14
CA ASP A 273 6.07 -16.76 -31.36
C ASP A 273 6.51 -16.76 -32.84
N SER A 274 6.15 -15.68 -33.54
CA SER A 274 6.39 -15.48 -34.96
C SER A 274 6.34 -13.99 -35.28
N GLY A 275 7.01 -13.56 -36.35
CA GLY A 275 6.99 -12.16 -36.80
C GLY A 275 5.56 -11.58 -36.89
N PRO A 276 4.65 -12.22 -37.64
CA PRO A 276 3.26 -11.74 -37.76
C PRO A 276 2.49 -11.72 -36.43
N ALA A 277 2.75 -12.68 -35.52
CA ALA A 277 2.10 -12.68 -34.21
C ALA A 277 2.61 -11.55 -33.32
N ARG A 278 3.92 -11.27 -33.34
CA ARG A 278 4.51 -10.10 -32.66
C ARG A 278 3.91 -8.81 -33.20
N ASP A 279 3.83 -8.67 -34.52
CA ASP A 279 3.24 -7.48 -35.15
C ASP A 279 1.75 -7.32 -34.81
N SER A 280 0.99 -8.42 -34.77
CA SER A 280 -0.41 -8.39 -34.34
C SER A 280 -0.58 -7.94 -32.88
N ILE A 281 0.32 -8.34 -31.98
CA ILE A 281 0.30 -7.88 -30.57
C ILE A 281 0.73 -6.42 -30.48
N ARG A 282 1.78 -6.00 -31.21
CA ARG A 282 2.22 -4.60 -31.28
C ARG A 282 1.10 -3.69 -31.74
N ASP A 283 0.40 -4.07 -32.82
CA ASP A 283 -0.76 -3.33 -33.34
C ASP A 283 -1.90 -3.26 -32.32
N SER A 284 -2.10 -4.31 -31.53
CA SER A 284 -3.12 -4.33 -30.47
C SER A 284 -2.76 -3.38 -29.32
N ILE A 285 -1.49 -3.41 -28.89
CA ILE A 285 -0.98 -2.52 -27.84
C ILE A 285 -0.97 -1.06 -28.33
N ASP A 286 -0.64 -0.80 -29.59
CA ASP A 286 -0.69 0.53 -30.19
C ASP A 286 -2.13 1.07 -30.22
N ARG A 287 -3.12 0.25 -30.57
CA ARG A 287 -4.54 0.64 -30.45
C ARG A 287 -4.97 0.91 -29.02
N ILE A 288 -4.58 0.06 -28.07
CA ILE A 288 -4.85 0.25 -26.63
C ILE A 288 -4.21 1.54 -26.13
N GLU A 289 -2.98 1.78 -26.56
CA GLU A 289 -2.24 2.97 -26.23
C GLU A 289 -2.99 4.18 -26.77
N PHE A 290 -3.23 4.34 -28.06
CA PHE A 290 -3.76 5.60 -28.62
C PHE A 290 -5.27 5.82 -28.49
N THR A 291 -6.01 4.94 -27.81
CA THR A 291 -7.47 5.08 -27.66
C THR A 291 -7.84 5.87 -26.41
N ASP A 292 -8.52 7.00 -26.62
CA ASP A 292 -9.15 7.83 -25.60
C ASP A 292 -10.65 7.51 -25.51
N PHE A 293 -11.14 7.35 -24.28
CA PHE A 293 -12.55 7.21 -23.97
C PHE A 293 -13.06 8.49 -23.32
N GLN A 294 -14.20 8.98 -23.79
CA GLN A 294 -14.86 10.15 -23.21
C GLN A 294 -16.33 9.82 -22.92
N LEU A 295 -16.69 9.82 -21.65
CA LEU A 295 -18.03 9.54 -21.17
C LEU A 295 -18.74 10.85 -20.81
N HIS A 296 -19.88 11.10 -21.45
CA HIS A 296 -20.72 12.27 -21.23
C HIS A 296 -22.04 11.84 -20.56
N GLU A 297 -22.29 12.30 -19.35
CA GLU A 297 -23.59 12.10 -18.70
C GLU A 297 -24.62 13.08 -19.30
N LEU A 298 -25.71 12.56 -19.86
CA LEU A 298 -26.72 13.39 -20.54
C LEU A 298 -27.79 13.93 -19.58
N THR A 299 -27.89 13.40 -18.37
CA THR A 299 -28.79 13.92 -17.34
C THR A 299 -27.99 14.76 -16.38
N GLY A 300 -28.37 16.03 -16.22
CA GLY A 300 -27.77 16.92 -15.24
C GLY A 300 -27.93 16.33 -13.83
N ARG A 301 -26.87 16.41 -13.05
CA ARG A 301 -26.89 16.03 -11.62
C ARG A 301 -26.28 17.13 -10.79
N TRP A 302 -26.60 17.10 -9.51
CA TRP A 302 -25.97 17.99 -8.55
C TRP A 302 -24.47 17.68 -8.45
N LEU A 303 -23.63 18.60 -8.94
CA LEU A 303 -22.17 18.47 -8.88
C LEU A 303 -21.58 19.29 -7.73
N SER A 304 -22.04 20.53 -7.57
CA SER A 304 -21.57 21.44 -6.52
C SER A 304 -22.62 22.50 -6.23
N GLU A 305 -22.42 23.25 -5.14
CA GLU A 305 -23.29 24.36 -4.73
C GLU A 305 -23.40 25.45 -5.83
N ASN A 306 -22.33 25.65 -6.61
CA ASN A 306 -22.29 26.58 -7.74
C ASN A 306 -22.83 25.98 -9.05
N MET A 307 -23.05 24.65 -9.12
CA MET A 307 -23.54 23.97 -10.31
C MET A 307 -24.47 22.82 -9.91
N PRO A 308 -25.72 23.16 -9.49
CA PRO A 308 -26.70 22.19 -9.00
C PRO A 308 -27.30 21.31 -10.10
N GLU A 309 -27.23 21.73 -11.36
CA GLU A 309 -27.59 20.92 -12.54
C GLU A 309 -26.42 20.86 -13.52
N GLY A 310 -25.33 20.22 -13.08
CA GLY A 310 -24.11 20.10 -13.88
C GLY A 310 -24.10 18.84 -14.74
N PHE A 311 -23.47 18.94 -15.91
CA PHE A 311 -23.22 17.82 -16.81
C PHE A 311 -21.77 17.37 -16.66
N LYS A 312 -21.52 16.16 -16.14
CA LYS A 312 -20.17 15.61 -16.02
C LYS A 312 -19.74 14.99 -17.35
N SER A 313 -18.53 15.34 -17.78
CA SER A 313 -17.80 14.58 -18.80
C SER A 313 -16.51 14.06 -18.18
N ASP A 314 -16.22 12.79 -18.40
CA ASP A 314 -15.01 12.13 -17.91
C ASP A 314 -14.21 11.59 -19.09
N ARG A 315 -12.94 11.98 -19.21
CA ARG A 315 -12.07 11.54 -20.31
C ARG A 315 -10.90 10.77 -19.71
N PHE A 316 -10.76 9.52 -20.10
CA PHE A 316 -9.70 8.65 -19.61
C PHE A 316 -9.08 7.82 -20.73
N ARG A 317 -7.88 7.33 -20.45
CA ARG A 317 -7.06 6.46 -21.30
C ARG A 317 -6.45 5.40 -20.40
N PHE A 318 -6.27 4.17 -20.87
CA PHE A 318 -5.70 3.12 -20.02
C PHE A 318 -4.22 3.34 -19.69
N LEU A 319 -3.44 3.68 -20.71
CA LEU A 319 -2.00 3.92 -20.58
C LEU A 319 -1.73 5.42 -20.59
N ALA A 320 -1.28 5.96 -19.46
CA ALA A 320 -0.86 7.35 -19.37
C ALA A 320 0.45 7.60 -20.13
N ARG A 321 1.35 6.61 -20.12
CA ARG A 321 2.63 6.66 -20.84
C ARG A 321 3.14 5.25 -21.14
N THR A 322 3.75 5.09 -22.30
CA THR A 322 4.47 3.88 -22.70
C THR A 322 5.91 4.23 -23.03
N ILE A 323 6.87 3.49 -22.49
CA ILE A 323 8.26 3.57 -22.92
C ILE A 323 8.60 2.24 -23.58
N THR A 324 9.10 2.29 -24.81
CA THR A 324 9.35 1.11 -25.63
C THR A 324 10.83 0.92 -25.89
N ALA A 325 11.30 -0.32 -25.87
CA ALA A 325 12.63 -0.68 -26.36
C ALA A 325 12.51 -1.64 -27.54
N SER A 326 13.13 -1.27 -28.66
CA SER A 326 13.14 -2.02 -29.92
C SER A 326 14.55 -2.54 -30.19
N GLU A 327 14.63 -3.72 -30.79
CA GLU A 327 15.89 -4.30 -31.26
C GLU A 327 16.28 -3.75 -32.65
N GLU A 328 15.27 -3.58 -33.52
CA GLU A 328 15.43 -2.96 -34.83
C GLU A 328 15.38 -1.43 -34.72
N ALA A 329 16.13 -0.75 -35.60
CA ALA A 329 16.09 0.71 -35.71
C ALA A 329 14.72 1.19 -36.21
N PRO A 330 14.26 2.39 -35.80
CA PRO A 330 13.03 2.98 -36.33
C PRO A 330 13.08 3.14 -37.85
N THR A 331 12.01 2.75 -38.54
CA THR A 331 11.89 2.85 -40.00
C THR A 331 10.73 3.77 -40.36
N GLU A 332 10.89 4.57 -41.41
CA GLU A 332 9.79 5.39 -41.95
C GLU A 332 8.85 4.51 -42.79
N GLY A 333 7.55 4.56 -42.47
CA GLY A 333 6.51 3.86 -43.22
C GLY A 333 6.18 4.57 -44.54
N ALA A 334 5.39 3.89 -45.39
CA ALA A 334 4.92 4.48 -46.65
C ALA A 334 4.01 5.70 -46.47
N ASP A 335 3.47 5.88 -45.27
CA ASP A 335 2.67 7.00 -44.79
C ASP A 335 3.51 8.17 -44.27
N GLY A 336 4.85 8.04 -44.23
CA GLY A 336 5.75 9.02 -43.62
C GLY A 336 5.75 8.97 -42.08
N GLU A 337 5.04 8.02 -41.49
CA GLU A 337 5.03 7.84 -40.04
C GLU A 337 6.16 6.91 -39.60
N ILE A 338 6.76 7.19 -38.43
CA ILE A 338 7.80 6.35 -37.86
C ILE A 338 7.18 5.06 -37.33
N ARG A 339 7.65 3.92 -37.84
CA ARG A 339 7.31 2.59 -37.37
C ARG A 339 8.42 2.03 -36.51
N ILE A 340 8.04 1.54 -35.34
CA ILE A 340 8.93 0.89 -34.37
C ILE A 340 8.46 -0.54 -34.11
N LYS A 341 9.42 -1.43 -33.83
CA LYS A 341 9.14 -2.84 -33.49
C LYS A 341 9.65 -3.16 -32.09
N PRO A 342 8.91 -2.75 -31.05
CA PRO A 342 9.32 -2.97 -29.68
C PRO A 342 9.24 -4.44 -29.28
N ASN A 343 10.14 -4.82 -28.37
CA ASN A 343 10.17 -6.13 -27.72
C ASN A 343 9.92 -6.01 -26.20
N LEU A 344 10.21 -4.84 -25.61
CA LEU A 344 9.97 -4.52 -24.21
C LEU A 344 9.09 -3.28 -24.12
N TYR A 345 8.07 -3.36 -23.27
CA TYR A 345 7.14 -2.29 -22.96
C TYR A 345 7.22 -1.95 -21.48
N ILE A 346 7.55 -0.71 -21.13
CA ILE A 346 7.41 -0.20 -19.76
C ILE A 346 6.11 0.60 -19.72
N LEU A 347 5.09 0.00 -19.12
CA LEU A 347 3.74 0.55 -19.02
C LEU A 347 3.62 1.45 -17.79
N VAL A 348 3.03 2.62 -17.98
CA VAL A 348 2.54 3.51 -16.92
C VAL A 348 1.04 3.65 -17.12
N TRP A 349 0.29 3.05 -16.20
CA TRP A 349 -1.17 3.08 -16.22
C TRP A 349 -1.69 4.45 -15.78
N GLU A 350 -2.93 4.79 -16.14
CA GLU A 350 -3.60 5.94 -15.53
C GLU A 350 -3.65 5.75 -13.99
N PRO A 351 -3.28 6.77 -13.17
CA PRO A 351 -3.09 6.59 -11.73
C PRO A 351 -4.29 6.03 -10.98
N SER A 352 -5.51 6.50 -11.29
CA SER A 352 -6.74 6.06 -10.64
C SER A 352 -7.00 4.58 -10.94
N PHE A 353 -6.86 4.20 -12.22
CA PHE A 353 -6.99 2.83 -12.68
C PHE A 353 -5.89 1.91 -12.14
N TYR A 354 -4.65 2.40 -11.99
CA TYR A 354 -3.54 1.61 -11.44
C TYR A 354 -3.80 1.21 -9.98
N GLU A 355 -4.22 2.16 -9.15
CA GLU A 355 -4.60 1.89 -7.76
C GLU A 355 -5.79 0.94 -7.69
N GLU A 356 -6.77 1.09 -8.58
CA GLU A 356 -7.90 0.17 -8.66
C GLU A 356 -7.49 -1.24 -9.10
N LEU A 357 -6.56 -1.35 -10.06
CA LEU A 357 -6.03 -2.62 -10.56
C LEU A 357 -5.30 -3.41 -9.47
N LEU A 358 -4.53 -2.74 -8.61
CA LEU A 358 -3.81 -3.37 -7.50
C LEU A 358 -4.70 -3.65 -6.28
N THR A 359 -5.68 -2.78 -5.99
CA THR A 359 -6.55 -2.93 -4.80
C THR A 359 -7.75 -3.86 -5.05
N ARG A 360 -8.24 -3.94 -6.28
CA ARG A 360 -9.39 -4.76 -6.72
C ARG A 360 -8.98 -5.78 -7.78
N ASP A 361 -7.85 -6.44 -7.54
CA ASP A 361 -7.27 -7.51 -8.35
C ASP A 361 -8.30 -8.55 -8.84
N TYR A 362 -9.22 -8.96 -7.98
CA TYR A 362 -10.25 -9.97 -8.27
C TYR A 362 -11.22 -9.60 -9.40
N PHE A 363 -11.39 -8.34 -9.79
CA PHE A 363 -12.26 -7.99 -10.93
C PHE A 363 -11.53 -8.12 -12.27
N PHE A 364 -10.25 -7.74 -12.33
CA PHE A 364 -9.48 -7.64 -13.56
C PHE A 364 -8.64 -8.88 -13.85
N LEU A 365 -8.40 -9.74 -12.84
CA LEU A 365 -7.70 -11.00 -13.01
C LEU A 365 -8.63 -12.09 -13.54
N PHE A 366 -8.32 -12.51 -14.76
CA PHE A 366 -9.00 -13.59 -15.46
C PHE A 366 -8.11 -14.84 -15.49
N PRO A 367 -8.69 -16.05 -15.54
CA PRO A 367 -7.92 -17.27 -15.73
C PRO A 367 -7.02 -17.15 -16.97
N PRO A 368 -5.70 -17.41 -16.88
CA PRO A 368 -4.80 -17.31 -18.03
C PRO A 368 -5.28 -18.08 -19.27
N GLU A 369 -6.03 -19.16 -19.07
CA GLU A 369 -6.59 -20.00 -20.12
C GLU A 369 -7.72 -19.32 -20.90
N ILE A 370 -8.52 -18.43 -20.29
CA ILE A 370 -9.58 -17.68 -21.00
C ILE A 370 -8.96 -16.68 -21.99
N LEU A 371 -7.78 -16.16 -21.65
CA LEU A 371 -7.04 -15.23 -22.51
C LEU A 371 -6.48 -15.90 -23.77
N LYS A 372 -6.61 -17.22 -23.91
CA LYS A 372 -6.21 -17.97 -25.12
C LYS A 372 -7.41 -18.32 -26.01
N GLN A 373 -8.63 -18.12 -25.51
CA GLN A 373 -9.86 -18.54 -26.18
C GLN A 373 -10.31 -17.56 -27.27
N HIS A 374 -11.36 -17.97 -27.99
CA HIS A 374 -12.05 -17.14 -28.96
C HIS A 374 -12.74 -15.94 -28.28
N THR A 375 -12.82 -14.80 -28.98
CA THR A 375 -13.37 -13.53 -28.49
C THR A 375 -14.77 -13.69 -27.87
N LEU A 376 -15.65 -14.47 -28.50
CA LEU A 376 -17.02 -14.70 -27.98
C LEU A 376 -17.03 -15.44 -26.64
N VAL A 377 -16.12 -16.39 -26.43
CA VAL A 377 -16.01 -17.13 -25.17
C VAL A 377 -15.48 -16.20 -24.07
N PHE A 378 -14.50 -15.37 -24.39
CA PHE A 378 -14.01 -14.33 -23.48
C PHE A 378 -15.11 -13.35 -23.08
N GLN A 379 -15.89 -12.83 -24.05
CA GLN A 379 -17.01 -11.93 -23.77
C GLN A 379 -18.09 -12.59 -22.91
N LEU A 380 -18.41 -13.87 -23.17
CA LEU A 380 -19.35 -14.64 -22.36
C LEU A 380 -18.86 -14.75 -20.91
N TYR A 381 -17.59 -15.09 -20.70
CA TYR A 381 -16.99 -15.17 -19.36
C TYR A 381 -17.00 -13.81 -18.64
N SER A 382 -16.60 -12.74 -19.34
CA SER A 382 -16.66 -11.36 -18.82
C SER A 382 -18.08 -10.97 -18.38
N TYR A 383 -19.07 -11.35 -19.19
CA TYR A 383 -20.47 -11.10 -18.88
C TYR A 383 -20.91 -11.86 -17.63
N PHE A 384 -20.58 -13.14 -17.50
CA PHE A 384 -20.89 -13.90 -16.29
C PHE A 384 -20.20 -13.37 -15.05
N ARG A 385 -18.94 -12.91 -15.13
CA ARG A 385 -18.24 -12.25 -14.01
C ARG A 385 -18.99 -11.02 -13.49
N SER A 386 -19.56 -10.22 -14.38
CA SER A 386 -20.37 -9.07 -13.97
C SER A 386 -21.76 -9.47 -13.44
N ARG A 387 -22.45 -10.36 -14.15
CA ARG A 387 -23.85 -10.72 -13.91
C ARG A 387 -24.05 -11.65 -12.71
N MET A 388 -23.17 -12.63 -12.53
CA MET A 388 -23.27 -13.68 -11.51
C MET A 388 -22.64 -13.30 -10.17
N SER A 389 -22.16 -12.07 -10.00
CA SER A 389 -21.52 -11.58 -8.78
C SER A 389 -22.33 -11.79 -7.48
N ARG A 390 -23.66 -11.95 -7.57
CA ARG A 390 -24.55 -12.25 -6.44
C ARG A 390 -25.56 -13.38 -6.72
N ARG A 391 -25.36 -14.15 -7.79
CA ARG A 391 -26.29 -15.21 -8.23
C ARG A 391 -25.55 -16.54 -8.27
N HIS A 392 -26.13 -17.56 -7.64
CA HIS A 392 -25.57 -18.93 -7.65
C HIS A 392 -26.04 -19.72 -8.86
N THR A 393 -27.27 -19.48 -9.31
CA THR A 393 -27.84 -20.10 -10.50
C THR A 393 -28.60 -19.05 -11.31
N ASP A 394 -28.59 -19.16 -12.63
CA ASP A 394 -29.43 -18.36 -13.53
C ASP A 394 -29.75 -19.19 -14.78
N VAL A 395 -30.82 -18.83 -15.47
CA VAL A 395 -31.21 -19.46 -16.73
C VAL A 395 -31.33 -18.38 -17.79
N MET A 396 -30.68 -18.57 -18.93
CA MET A 396 -30.69 -17.60 -20.01
C MET A 396 -30.92 -18.25 -21.36
N LEU A 397 -31.64 -17.56 -22.23
CA LEU A 397 -31.70 -17.92 -23.64
C LEU A 397 -30.48 -17.35 -24.37
N LEU A 398 -29.97 -18.11 -25.33
CA LEU A 398 -28.88 -17.66 -26.17
C LEU A 398 -29.28 -16.40 -26.95
N SER A 399 -30.56 -16.25 -27.33
CA SER A 399 -31.09 -15.03 -27.98
C SER A 399 -30.92 -13.78 -27.10
N THR A 400 -31.10 -13.95 -25.80
CA THR A 400 -30.86 -12.89 -24.81
C THR A 400 -29.37 -12.60 -24.69
N LEU A 401 -28.51 -13.64 -24.68
CA LEU A 401 -27.06 -13.46 -24.69
C LEU A 401 -26.59 -12.71 -25.94
N ASN A 402 -27.16 -12.99 -27.13
CA ASN A 402 -26.82 -12.28 -28.35
C ASN A 402 -27.10 -10.76 -28.22
N GLN A 403 -28.26 -10.39 -27.69
CA GLN A 403 -28.60 -8.97 -27.47
C GLN A 403 -27.72 -8.27 -26.43
N LYS A 404 -27.10 -9.02 -25.51
CA LYS A 404 -26.23 -8.46 -24.46
C LYS A 404 -24.77 -8.40 -24.88
N LEU A 405 -24.28 -9.42 -25.59
CA LEU A 405 -22.88 -9.56 -25.98
C LEU A 405 -22.57 -8.95 -27.35
N ALA A 406 -23.46 -9.15 -28.33
CA ALA A 406 -23.13 -8.95 -29.74
C ALA A 406 -24.34 -8.51 -30.59
N ARG A 407 -24.97 -7.37 -30.22
CA ARG A 407 -26.15 -6.82 -30.94
C ARG A 407 -25.97 -6.66 -32.46
N ASN A 408 -24.74 -6.46 -32.91
CA ASN A 408 -24.40 -6.23 -34.30
C ASN A 408 -24.14 -7.52 -35.09
N ILE A 409 -24.16 -8.69 -34.44
CA ILE A 409 -23.94 -10.00 -35.06
C ILE A 409 -25.29 -10.68 -35.25
N GLU A 410 -25.53 -11.20 -36.47
CA GLU A 410 -26.72 -11.98 -36.78
C GLU A 410 -26.79 -13.23 -35.90
N TRP A 411 -28.00 -13.55 -35.44
CA TRP A 411 -28.29 -14.71 -34.60
C TRP A 411 -27.63 -15.99 -35.09
N ARG A 412 -27.79 -16.33 -36.38
CA ARG A 412 -27.31 -17.58 -36.96
C ARG A 412 -25.80 -17.72 -36.88
N ARG A 413 -25.07 -16.61 -37.08
CA ARG A 413 -23.60 -16.60 -37.00
C ARG A 413 -23.15 -16.66 -35.55
N PHE A 414 -23.79 -15.88 -34.68
CA PHE A 414 -23.50 -15.86 -33.26
C PHE A 414 -23.69 -17.23 -32.62
N SER A 415 -24.82 -17.89 -32.88
CA SER A 415 -25.13 -19.21 -32.33
C SER A 415 -24.18 -20.28 -32.86
N MET A 416 -23.94 -20.31 -34.18
CA MET A 416 -23.01 -21.27 -34.78
C MET A 416 -21.59 -21.12 -34.24
N ASP A 417 -21.07 -19.89 -34.16
CA ASP A 417 -19.70 -19.65 -33.68
C ASP A 417 -19.58 -19.93 -32.18
N LEU A 418 -20.52 -19.44 -31.35
CA LEU A 418 -20.44 -19.64 -29.89
C LEU A 418 -20.62 -21.11 -29.50
N ILE A 419 -21.62 -21.81 -30.05
CA ILE A 419 -21.85 -23.24 -29.74
C ILE A 419 -20.67 -24.08 -30.23
N ARG A 420 -20.09 -23.80 -31.40
CA ARG A 420 -18.90 -24.50 -31.88
C ARG A 420 -17.72 -24.35 -30.92
N GLU A 421 -17.46 -23.14 -30.43
CA GLU A 421 -16.34 -22.93 -29.50
C GLU A 421 -16.62 -23.53 -28.12
N LEU A 422 -17.87 -23.51 -27.64
CA LEU A 422 -18.25 -24.16 -26.37
C LEU A 422 -18.15 -25.69 -26.44
N LYS A 423 -18.56 -26.30 -27.56
CA LYS A 423 -18.40 -27.75 -27.79
C LYS A 423 -16.94 -28.21 -27.88
N LYS A 424 -16.02 -27.33 -28.28
CA LYS A 424 -14.58 -27.64 -28.22
C LYS A 424 -14.05 -27.65 -26.78
N LEU A 425 -14.71 -26.93 -25.87
CA LEU A 425 -14.34 -26.83 -24.46
C LEU A 425 -15.01 -27.91 -23.60
N SER A 426 -16.07 -28.58 -24.08
CA SER A 426 -16.66 -29.74 -23.39
C SER A 426 -15.75 -30.96 -23.49
N GLU A 427 -15.31 -31.50 -22.36
CA GLU A 427 -14.53 -32.74 -22.28
C GLU A 427 -15.44 -33.97 -22.52
N GLY A 428 -15.53 -34.43 -23.77
CA GLY A 428 -16.14 -35.73 -24.11
C GLY A 428 -17.66 -35.76 -24.31
N SER A 429 -18.43 -34.80 -23.80
CA SER A 429 -19.90 -34.71 -23.92
C SER A 429 -20.40 -33.89 -25.12
N GLY A 430 -19.53 -33.31 -25.94
CA GLY A 430 -19.89 -32.31 -26.97
C GLY A 430 -20.81 -32.77 -28.11
N ASN A 431 -21.06 -34.08 -28.24
CA ASN A 431 -21.98 -34.67 -29.21
C ASN A 431 -23.35 -35.06 -28.63
N GLU A 432 -23.51 -35.06 -27.30
CA GLU A 432 -24.78 -35.34 -26.65
C GLU A 432 -25.57 -34.04 -26.46
N ASP A 433 -26.91 -34.11 -26.52
CA ASP A 433 -27.80 -33.01 -26.20
C ASP A 433 -28.64 -33.42 -24.98
N PRO A 434 -28.57 -32.70 -23.84
CA PRO A 434 -27.75 -31.50 -23.59
C PRO A 434 -26.26 -31.82 -23.40
N PHE A 435 -25.39 -30.82 -23.64
CA PHE A 435 -23.95 -30.91 -23.33
C PHE A 435 -23.57 -29.95 -22.21
N GLU A 436 -22.55 -30.32 -21.44
CA GLU A 436 -22.05 -29.56 -20.29
C GLU A 436 -20.67 -28.97 -20.57
N VAL A 437 -20.44 -27.73 -20.11
CA VAL A 437 -19.17 -27.02 -20.24
C VAL A 437 -18.82 -26.35 -18.92
N ASN A 438 -17.63 -26.63 -18.39
CA ASN A 438 -17.05 -25.84 -17.30
C ASN A 438 -16.30 -24.64 -17.88
N LEU A 439 -16.90 -23.45 -17.75
CA LEU A 439 -16.29 -22.19 -18.13
C LEU A 439 -15.51 -21.56 -16.95
N TRP A 440 -14.54 -22.31 -16.42
CA TRP A 440 -13.68 -21.94 -15.30
C TRP A 440 -14.45 -21.43 -14.07
N GLY A 441 -15.34 -22.28 -13.56
CA GLY A 441 -16.17 -22.03 -12.38
C GLY A 441 -17.63 -21.65 -12.69
N TYR A 442 -17.93 -21.36 -13.96
CA TYR A 442 -19.32 -21.31 -14.44
C TYR A 442 -19.65 -22.61 -15.17
N HIS A 443 -20.38 -23.49 -14.49
CA HIS A 443 -20.87 -24.73 -15.08
C HIS A 443 -22.11 -24.43 -15.91
N LEU A 444 -22.01 -24.68 -17.21
CA LEU A 444 -23.07 -24.44 -18.18
C LEU A 444 -23.66 -25.78 -18.62
N THR A 445 -24.97 -25.91 -18.53
CA THR A 445 -25.73 -26.97 -19.20
C THR A 445 -26.49 -26.35 -20.35
N ILE A 446 -26.22 -26.80 -21.56
CA ILE A 446 -26.77 -26.21 -22.79
C ILE A 446 -27.69 -27.22 -23.46
N SER A 447 -28.97 -26.88 -23.55
CA SER A 447 -30.00 -27.70 -24.20
C SER A 447 -30.57 -27.00 -25.42
N THR A 448 -30.78 -27.74 -26.51
CA THR A 448 -31.52 -27.20 -27.67
C THR A 448 -33.00 -27.03 -27.38
N LEU A 449 -33.56 -25.90 -27.81
CA LEU A 449 -35.00 -25.69 -27.89
C LEU A 449 -35.43 -25.85 -29.34
N GLU A 450 -36.05 -27.00 -29.62
CA GLU A 450 -36.61 -27.32 -30.93
C GLU A 450 -38.10 -27.00 -31.01
N GLU A 451 -38.52 -26.34 -32.09
CA GLU A 451 -39.92 -26.23 -32.50
C GLU A 451 -40.02 -26.67 -33.96
N ASP A 452 -40.99 -27.53 -34.28
CA ASP A 452 -41.24 -28.04 -35.63
C ASP A 452 -39.99 -28.65 -36.34
N GLY A 453 -39.14 -29.33 -35.58
CA GLY A 453 -37.92 -29.98 -36.10
C GLY A 453 -36.82 -29.00 -36.53
N LYS A 454 -36.91 -27.73 -36.12
CA LYS A 454 -35.87 -26.71 -36.31
C LYS A 454 -35.41 -26.18 -34.96
N ILE A 455 -34.10 -25.98 -34.83
CA ILE A 455 -33.50 -25.33 -33.66
C ILE A 455 -33.94 -23.87 -33.66
N LYS A 456 -34.79 -23.50 -32.69
CA LYS A 456 -35.29 -22.14 -32.52
C LYS A 456 -34.36 -21.33 -31.62
N ASP A 457 -33.93 -21.92 -30.50
CA ASP A 457 -33.03 -21.28 -29.54
C ASP A 457 -32.23 -22.32 -28.74
N TYR A 458 -31.33 -21.86 -27.88
CA TYR A 458 -30.63 -22.68 -26.89
C TYR A 458 -30.88 -22.11 -25.49
N GLN A 459 -31.15 -22.99 -24.54
CA GLN A 459 -31.21 -22.62 -23.13
C GLN A 459 -29.86 -22.90 -22.47
N PHE A 460 -29.38 -21.91 -21.71
CA PHE A 460 -28.17 -21.95 -20.92
C PHE A 460 -28.56 -21.96 -19.45
N ASP A 461 -28.42 -23.10 -18.81
CA ASP A 461 -28.53 -23.22 -17.36
C ASP A 461 -27.14 -23.00 -16.77
N ILE A 462 -27.01 -21.97 -15.93
CA ILE A 462 -25.72 -21.49 -15.43
C ILE A 462 -25.67 -21.73 -13.94
N LYS A 463 -24.67 -22.49 -13.49
CA LYS A 463 -24.35 -22.70 -12.08
C LYS A 463 -22.98 -22.13 -11.78
N CYS A 464 -22.93 -21.18 -10.85
CA CYS A 464 -21.71 -20.48 -10.44
C CYS A 464 -21.12 -21.15 -9.19
N ASP A 465 -19.89 -21.65 -9.32
CA ASP A 465 -19.04 -22.03 -8.20
C ASP A 465 -18.03 -20.89 -7.93
N ALA A 466 -18.32 -20.08 -6.91
CA ALA A 466 -17.52 -18.92 -6.60
C ALA A 466 -16.09 -19.27 -6.14
N GLU A 467 -15.90 -20.41 -5.47
CA GLU A 467 -14.57 -20.84 -5.02
C GLU A 467 -13.72 -21.27 -6.21
N GLU A 468 -14.33 -22.01 -7.15
CA GLU A 468 -13.66 -22.43 -8.38
C GLU A 468 -13.28 -21.23 -9.27
N VAL A 469 -14.18 -20.24 -9.41
CA VAL A 469 -13.88 -18.99 -10.14
C VAL A 469 -12.68 -18.26 -9.52
N LEU A 470 -12.59 -18.20 -8.18
CA LEU A 470 -11.47 -17.58 -7.47
C LEU A 470 -10.18 -18.39 -7.61
N ARG A 471 -10.28 -19.72 -7.61
CA ARG A 471 -9.14 -20.62 -7.78
C ARG A 471 -8.51 -20.47 -9.17
N TYR A 472 -9.32 -20.42 -10.22
CA TYR A 472 -8.81 -20.26 -11.59
C TYR A 472 -8.33 -18.84 -11.89
N SER A 473 -8.89 -17.81 -11.26
CA SER A 473 -8.43 -16.43 -11.45
C SER A 473 -7.08 -16.14 -10.76
N ARG A 474 -6.54 -17.09 -9.99
CA ARG A 474 -5.31 -16.94 -9.19
C ARG A 474 -5.35 -15.74 -8.23
N ALA A 475 -6.55 -15.26 -7.87
CA ALA A 475 -6.71 -14.17 -6.92
C ALA A 475 -6.25 -14.61 -5.52
N ARG A 476 -5.58 -13.72 -4.78
CA ARG A 476 -5.15 -14.02 -3.40
C ARG A 476 -6.36 -14.37 -2.55
N THR A 477 -6.39 -15.60 -2.02
CA THR A 477 -7.38 -16.02 -1.02
C THR A 477 -7.14 -15.40 0.37
N THR A 478 -6.09 -14.58 0.52
CA THR A 478 -5.67 -13.97 1.80
C THR A 478 -6.33 -12.62 2.08
N ASN A 479 -7.65 -12.50 1.89
CA ASN A 479 -8.45 -11.37 2.38
C ASN A 479 -9.44 -11.83 3.47
N ALA A 480 -8.94 -12.63 4.43
CA ALA A 480 -9.66 -13.00 5.64
C ALA A 480 -9.76 -11.79 6.60
N GLY A 481 -10.67 -10.85 6.32
CA GLY A 481 -10.87 -9.69 7.20
C GLY A 481 -12.05 -8.74 6.92
N LYS A 482 -12.66 -8.77 5.73
CA LYS A 482 -13.83 -7.92 5.41
C LYS A 482 -15.13 -8.75 5.40
N ARG A 483 -15.74 -8.93 6.58
CA ARG A 483 -16.99 -9.70 6.82
C ARG A 483 -18.28 -8.99 6.33
N ASN A 484 -18.39 -8.72 5.03
CA ASN A 484 -19.69 -8.56 4.34
C ASN A 484 -19.78 -9.45 3.07
N MET A 485 -18.90 -10.43 2.94
CA MET A 485 -18.95 -11.55 1.97
C MET A 485 -18.34 -12.79 2.68
N ALA A 486 -18.96 -13.97 2.61
CA ALA A 486 -18.47 -15.21 3.25
C ALA A 486 -19.13 -16.46 2.61
N PRO A 487 -18.51 -17.66 2.59
CA PRO A 487 -17.55 -18.15 3.58
C PRO A 487 -16.23 -18.73 3.03
N THR A 488 -15.14 -18.50 3.77
CA THR A 488 -13.95 -19.35 3.78
C THR A 488 -13.78 -19.94 5.17
N LEU A 489 -13.34 -21.20 5.23
CA LEU A 489 -12.77 -21.80 6.43
C LEU A 489 -11.38 -21.17 6.73
N PRO A 490 -11.08 -20.82 7.99
CA PRO A 490 -9.83 -20.19 8.41
C PRO A 490 -8.69 -21.19 8.71
N ASN A 491 -7.44 -20.76 8.51
CA ASN A 491 -6.24 -21.29 9.18
C ASN A 491 -6.20 -20.76 10.65
N PRO A 492 -5.67 -21.51 11.64
CA PRO A 492 -6.16 -21.60 13.02
C PRO A 492 -5.58 -20.55 13.99
N LEU A 493 -5.60 -19.26 13.64
CA LEU A 493 -5.21 -18.18 14.57
C LEU A 493 -6.25 -17.06 14.71
N ARG A 494 -7.53 -17.31 14.40
CA ARG A 494 -8.57 -16.31 14.65
C ARG A 494 -10.01 -16.87 14.69
N ASN A 495 -10.48 -17.18 15.89
CA ASN A 495 -11.83 -17.00 16.43
C ASN A 495 -11.66 -17.32 17.93
N GLU A 496 -12.06 -16.48 18.87
CA GLU A 496 -13.44 -16.36 19.30
C GLU A 496 -13.75 -14.92 19.70
N MET A 497 -14.80 -14.34 19.13
CA MET A 497 -15.63 -13.42 19.92
C MET A 497 -17.09 -13.60 19.54
N VAL A 498 -17.82 -14.03 20.57
CA VAL A 498 -19.10 -13.45 21.02
C VAL A 498 -20.36 -13.85 20.24
N THR A 499 -21.32 -14.37 21.00
CA THR A 499 -22.63 -14.84 20.59
C THR A 499 -23.63 -13.70 20.34
N LYS A 500 -24.56 -13.93 19.41
CA LYS A 500 -25.63 -13.01 18.95
C LYS A 500 -26.40 -12.25 20.05
N GLN A 501 -26.49 -12.80 21.27
CA GLN A 501 -27.16 -12.15 22.40
C GLN A 501 -26.47 -10.84 22.86
N GLN A 502 -25.14 -10.72 22.74
CA GLN A 502 -24.44 -9.47 23.10
C GLN A 502 -24.56 -8.38 22.02
N LEU A 503 -24.90 -8.75 20.78
CA LEU A 503 -25.15 -7.80 19.70
C LEU A 503 -26.54 -7.13 19.84
N ASP A 504 -27.52 -7.85 20.40
CA ASP A 504 -28.84 -7.29 20.69
C ASP A 504 -28.86 -6.40 21.95
N GLU A 505 -27.98 -6.65 22.94
CA GLU A 505 -27.78 -5.73 24.07
C GLU A 505 -27.06 -4.43 23.65
N MET A 506 -26.21 -4.47 22.62
CA MET A 506 -25.51 -3.28 22.10
C MET A 506 -26.35 -2.42 21.15
N SER A 507 -27.41 -2.96 20.55
CA SER A 507 -28.30 -2.20 19.66
C SER A 507 -29.36 -1.39 20.42
N GLN A 508 -29.68 -1.75 21.67
CA GLN A 508 -30.57 -0.96 22.54
C GLN A 508 -29.89 0.26 23.19
N ILE A 509 -28.56 0.42 23.06
CA ILE A 509 -27.82 1.58 23.61
C ILE A 509 -27.62 2.68 22.54
N ILE A 510 -28.02 2.43 21.28
CA ILE A 510 -27.89 3.38 20.17
C ILE A 510 -29.29 3.78 19.68
N ASP A 511 -30.11 4.33 20.58
CA ASP A 511 -31.26 5.17 20.27
C ASP A 511 -31.65 5.90 21.56
N GLY A 512 -30.93 6.98 21.88
CA GLY A 512 -31.14 7.73 23.12
C GLY A 512 -30.18 8.89 23.32
N GLU A 513 -30.46 9.99 22.63
CA GLU A 513 -30.18 11.38 23.01
C GLU A 513 -28.73 11.92 22.95
N PHE A 514 -28.65 13.10 22.32
CA PHE A 514 -27.48 13.94 22.06
C PHE A 514 -26.96 14.61 23.34
N GLU A 515 -25.64 14.50 23.61
CA GLU A 515 -24.83 15.58 24.19
C GLU A 515 -23.37 15.52 23.66
N PRO A 516 -22.73 16.66 23.34
CA PRO A 516 -21.38 16.68 22.78
C PRO A 516 -20.31 16.46 23.87
N ILE A 517 -19.75 15.25 23.94
CA ILE A 517 -18.69 14.91 24.90
C ILE A 517 -17.32 15.38 24.39
N GLN A 518 -16.67 16.19 25.23
CA GLN A 518 -15.31 16.71 25.09
C GLN A 518 -14.28 15.59 24.88
N ARG A 519 -13.35 15.79 23.94
CA ARG A 519 -12.23 14.87 23.67
C ARG A 519 -11.36 14.74 24.92
N LYS A 520 -11.22 13.52 25.45
CA LYS A 520 -10.28 13.19 26.53
C LYS A 520 -8.82 13.44 26.10
N GLU A 521 -8.03 13.95 27.05
CA GLU A 521 -6.60 14.23 26.89
C GLU A 521 -5.80 12.97 26.56
N ARG A 522 -4.71 13.16 25.80
CA ARG A 522 -3.76 12.10 25.44
C ARG A 522 -3.07 11.58 26.70
N SER A 523 -2.95 10.26 26.83
CA SER A 523 -2.21 9.62 27.92
C SER A 523 -0.78 10.16 28.05
N PRO A 524 -0.26 10.32 29.29
CA PRO A 524 1.04 10.93 29.53
C PRO A 524 2.16 10.03 28.99
N LYS A 525 3.13 10.65 28.29
CA LYS A 525 4.42 10.01 27.99
C LYS A 525 5.18 9.86 29.31
N GLY A 526 5.82 8.71 29.54
CA GLY A 526 6.70 8.51 30.71
C GLY A 526 7.85 9.52 30.74
N LYS A 527 8.53 9.67 31.89
CA LYS A 527 9.62 10.64 32.10
C LYS A 527 10.73 10.50 31.05
N LEU A 528 10.93 9.29 30.53
CA LEU A 528 11.94 8.94 29.53
C LEU A 528 11.35 8.75 28.12
N GLY A 529 10.22 9.40 27.80
CA GLY A 529 9.64 9.46 26.45
C GLY A 529 8.92 8.19 25.96
N ARG A 530 8.95 7.11 26.75
CA ARG A 530 8.35 5.79 26.46
C ARG A 530 6.84 5.75 26.71
N ARG A 531 6.15 4.83 26.01
CA ARG A 531 4.72 4.56 26.24
C ARG A 531 4.59 3.54 27.36
N VAL A 532 4.26 4.04 28.55
CA VAL A 532 4.01 3.21 29.73
C VAL A 532 2.51 3.04 29.92
N LYS A 533 2.02 1.80 29.93
CA LYS A 533 0.64 1.47 30.29
C LYS A 533 0.65 0.85 31.68
N VAL A 534 0.25 1.64 32.67
CA VAL A 534 0.10 1.18 34.06
C VAL A 534 -1.28 0.56 34.22
N ARG A 535 -1.34 -0.71 34.61
CA ARG A 535 -2.54 -1.38 35.11
C ARG A 535 -2.39 -1.64 36.61
N LYS A 536 -3.46 -2.07 37.28
CA LYS A 536 -3.48 -2.24 38.74
C LYS A 536 -2.41 -3.21 39.29
N HIS A 537 -2.13 -4.31 38.58
CA HIS A 537 -1.19 -5.36 39.04
C HIS A 537 0.00 -5.58 38.08
N LEU A 538 0.02 -4.86 36.94
CA LEU A 538 1.03 -5.03 35.90
C LEU A 538 1.32 -3.69 35.22
N VAL A 539 2.58 -3.43 34.88
CA VAL A 539 2.98 -2.31 34.03
C VAL A 539 3.56 -2.85 32.73
N GLU A 540 3.10 -2.33 31.59
CA GLU A 540 3.69 -2.62 30.27
C GLU A 540 4.49 -1.40 29.81
N ILE A 541 5.80 -1.57 29.65
CA ILE A 541 6.72 -0.56 29.11
C ILE A 541 7.00 -0.93 27.67
N ASN A 542 6.51 -0.10 26.73
CA ASN A 542 6.76 -0.29 25.30
C ASN A 542 7.90 0.65 24.86
N ALA A 543 9.00 0.04 24.43
CA ALA A 543 10.16 0.73 23.87
C ALA A 543 10.41 0.17 22.46
N ASP A 544 9.92 0.88 21.44
CA ASP A 544 10.01 0.61 19.99
C ASP A 544 9.82 -0.86 19.57
N GLU A 545 10.83 -1.71 19.75
CA GLU A 545 10.86 -3.11 19.33
C GLU A 545 10.64 -4.13 20.47
N ILE A 546 10.68 -3.71 21.74
CA ILE A 546 10.50 -4.59 22.90
C ILE A 546 9.38 -4.07 23.81
N THR A 547 8.52 -5.00 24.23
CA THR A 547 7.52 -4.78 25.28
C THR A 547 7.97 -5.53 26.53
N ILE A 548 8.31 -4.80 27.59
CA ILE A 548 8.61 -5.41 28.89
C ILE A 548 7.39 -5.28 29.78
N THR A 549 7.03 -6.38 30.45
CA THR A 549 5.98 -6.35 31.46
C THR A 549 6.58 -6.56 32.84
N LEU A 550 6.19 -5.70 33.79
CA LEU A 550 6.67 -5.72 35.17
C LEU A 550 5.49 -5.94 36.11
N SER A 551 5.70 -6.77 37.13
CA SER A 551 4.74 -7.03 38.21
C SER A 551 5.44 -6.97 39.57
N LYS A 552 4.67 -6.92 40.67
CA LYS A 552 5.26 -7.06 42.02
C LYS A 552 5.88 -8.44 42.29
N TYR A 553 5.62 -9.42 41.43
CA TYR A 553 6.16 -10.77 41.53
C TYR A 553 7.41 -10.97 40.64
N THR A 554 7.88 -9.93 39.95
CA THR A 554 9.09 -9.99 39.12
C THR A 554 10.32 -10.16 40.01
N SER A 555 11.14 -11.17 39.73
CA SER A 555 12.36 -11.46 40.50
C SER A 555 13.43 -10.37 40.29
N PRO A 556 14.34 -10.15 41.26
CA PRO A 556 15.40 -9.14 41.13
C PRO A 556 16.29 -9.39 39.90
N GLU A 557 16.59 -10.65 39.60
CA GLU A 557 17.38 -11.04 38.41
C GLU A 557 16.64 -10.79 37.08
N ALA A 558 15.30 -10.92 37.06
CA ALA A 558 14.50 -10.62 35.88
C ALA A 558 14.34 -9.09 35.68
N LEU A 559 14.29 -8.35 36.79
CA LEU A 559 14.28 -6.90 36.79
C LEU A 559 15.60 -6.33 36.27
N GLU A 560 16.75 -6.83 36.73
CA GLU A 560 18.06 -6.40 36.22
C GLU A 560 18.24 -6.70 34.73
N ARG A 561 17.79 -7.87 34.25
CA ARG A 561 17.79 -8.19 32.82
C ARG A 561 16.93 -7.23 32.01
N SER A 562 15.76 -6.89 32.54
CA SER A 562 14.81 -5.96 31.92
C SER A 562 15.36 -4.52 31.88
N ILE A 563 16.02 -4.07 32.95
CA ILE A 563 16.69 -2.76 33.01
C ILE A 563 17.85 -2.72 32.01
N THR A 564 18.67 -3.77 31.94
CA THR A 564 19.78 -3.87 30.99
C THR A 564 19.29 -3.85 29.53
N ALA A 565 18.22 -4.58 29.23
CA ALA A 565 17.61 -4.59 27.90
C ALA A 565 17.02 -3.22 27.53
N LEU A 566 16.32 -2.56 28.46
CA LEU A 566 15.78 -1.21 28.23
C LEU A 566 16.90 -0.18 28.08
N ALA A 567 18.00 -0.28 28.84
CA ALA A 567 19.14 0.62 28.74
C ALA A 567 19.84 0.49 27.40
N ALA A 568 20.10 -0.73 26.95
CA ALA A 568 20.73 -1.02 25.67
C ALA A 568 19.91 -0.47 24.48
N MET A 569 18.58 -0.61 24.53
CA MET A 569 17.69 -0.21 23.42
C MET A 569 17.35 1.28 23.40
N THR A 570 17.25 1.92 24.57
CA THR A 570 16.82 3.33 24.65
C THR A 570 17.98 4.31 24.77
N GLY A 571 19.21 3.82 24.99
CA GLY A 571 20.39 4.66 25.17
C GLY A 571 20.40 5.48 26.46
N HIS A 572 19.44 5.27 27.37
CA HIS A 572 19.40 5.93 28.68
C HIS A 572 20.28 5.21 29.70
N SER A 573 20.78 5.94 30.71
CA SER A 573 21.64 5.36 31.75
C SER A 573 20.91 4.28 32.55
N HIS A 574 21.64 3.24 32.93
CA HIS A 574 21.12 2.11 33.71
C HIS A 574 20.41 2.59 34.99
N ASN A 575 21.00 3.55 35.71
CA ASN A 575 20.46 4.09 36.96
C ASN A 575 19.12 4.81 36.73
N SER A 576 18.98 5.59 35.66
CA SER A 576 17.72 6.30 35.36
C SER A 576 16.57 5.35 35.03
N ILE A 577 16.87 4.23 34.37
CA ILE A 577 15.86 3.20 34.05
C ILE A 577 15.52 2.39 35.29
N GLN A 578 16.51 2.09 36.12
CA GLN A 578 16.32 1.39 37.39
C GLN A 578 15.38 2.17 38.32
N GLU A 579 15.60 3.49 38.47
CA GLU A 579 14.73 4.37 39.25
C GLU A 579 13.29 4.40 38.69
N GLU A 580 13.13 4.50 37.36
CA GLU A 580 11.80 4.49 36.75
C GLU A 580 11.08 3.15 36.93
N CYS A 581 11.78 2.02 36.76
CA CYS A 581 11.20 0.70 36.93
C CYS A 581 10.81 0.44 38.40
N GLN A 582 11.63 0.87 39.36
CA GLN A 582 11.30 0.78 40.79
C GLN A 582 10.10 1.64 41.15
N GLU A 583 10.05 2.90 40.68
CA GLU A 583 8.91 3.81 40.92
C GLU A 583 7.59 3.23 40.34
N LEU A 584 7.67 2.52 39.22
CA LEU A 584 6.52 1.86 38.59
C LEU A 584 6.08 0.60 39.34
N ILE A 585 7.01 -0.21 39.85
CA ILE A 585 6.70 -1.41 40.65
C ILE A 585 6.10 -1.05 42.01
N GLU A 586 6.55 0.03 42.65
CA GLU A 586 5.97 0.48 43.92
C GLU A 586 4.49 0.85 43.81
N LYS A 587 4.05 1.35 42.64
CA LYS A 587 2.66 1.71 42.34
C LYS A 587 1.75 0.52 42.03
N LEU A 588 2.30 -0.70 41.93
CA LEU A 588 1.53 -1.91 41.65
C LEU A 588 1.01 -2.60 42.93
N ASP A 589 -0.18 -3.17 42.85
CA ASP A 589 -0.78 -3.97 43.92
C ASP A 589 -0.44 -5.47 43.79
N PHE A 590 -0.33 -6.18 44.93
CA PHE A 590 -0.27 -7.64 44.97
C PHE A 590 -1.63 -8.27 44.63
N LEU A 591 -1.63 -9.49 44.11
CA LEU A 591 -2.85 -10.28 43.93
C LEU A 591 -3.38 -10.70 45.30
N ARG A 592 -4.63 -10.31 45.59
CA ARG A 592 -5.31 -10.62 46.86
C ARG A 592 -6.60 -11.40 46.63
N VAL A 593 -6.87 -12.33 47.53
CA VAL A 593 -8.17 -13.01 47.67
C VAL A 593 -8.73 -12.61 49.03
N GLY A 594 -9.77 -11.78 49.02
CA GLY A 594 -10.23 -11.13 50.26
C GLY A 594 -9.17 -10.15 50.79
N GLU A 595 -8.66 -10.39 52.00
CA GLU A 595 -7.57 -9.60 52.61
C GLU A 595 -6.19 -10.27 52.51
N GLU A 596 -6.10 -11.52 52.04
CA GLU A 596 -4.87 -12.30 52.01
C GLU A 596 -4.15 -12.21 50.66
N ILE A 597 -2.81 -12.15 50.68
CA ILE A 597 -1.95 -12.05 49.50
C ILE A 597 -1.60 -13.45 49.00
N ILE A 598 -1.73 -13.68 47.69
CA ILE A 598 -1.31 -14.95 47.07
C ILE A 598 0.24 -15.02 47.05
N PRO A 599 0.85 -16.07 47.65
CA PRO A 599 2.29 -16.26 47.61
C PRO A 599 2.81 -16.60 46.21
N TYR A 600 4.04 -16.18 45.91
CA TYR A 600 4.73 -16.53 44.66
C TYR A 600 4.84 -18.05 44.48
N GLU A 601 5.09 -18.80 45.55
CA GLU A 601 5.23 -20.26 45.51
C GLU A 601 3.98 -20.96 44.98
N THR A 602 2.79 -20.46 45.33
CA THR A 602 1.51 -21.00 44.85
C THR A 602 1.34 -20.76 43.34
N LEU A 603 1.76 -19.59 42.85
CA LEU A 603 1.72 -19.26 41.42
C LEU A 603 2.78 -20.06 40.62
N SER A 604 3.98 -20.25 41.18
CA SER A 604 5.05 -21.02 40.54
C SER A 604 4.67 -22.49 40.38
N LYS A 605 4.15 -23.12 41.45
CA LYS A 605 3.70 -24.53 41.41
C LYS A 605 2.61 -24.74 40.36
N LEU A 606 1.69 -23.78 40.22
CA LEU A 606 0.64 -23.84 39.21
C LEU A 606 1.18 -23.77 37.78
N ILE A 607 2.18 -22.91 37.53
CA ILE A 607 2.84 -22.79 36.22
C ILE A 607 3.59 -24.06 35.87
N GLU A 608 4.33 -24.64 36.82
CA GLU A 608 5.06 -25.89 36.64
C GLU A 608 4.11 -27.06 36.34
N LEU A 609 3.01 -27.17 37.09
CA LEU A 609 1.98 -28.19 36.86
C LEU A 609 1.34 -28.04 35.47
N TYR A 610 1.02 -26.81 35.06
CA TYR A 610 0.39 -26.55 33.76
C TYR A 610 1.35 -26.80 32.59
N ASN A 611 2.58 -26.29 32.67
CA ASN A 611 3.59 -26.45 31.62
C ASN A 611 4.14 -27.89 31.54
N GLY A 612 4.11 -28.64 32.64
CA GLY A 612 4.48 -30.06 32.65
C GLY A 612 3.45 -30.99 31.99
N GLN A 613 2.18 -30.57 31.90
CA GLN A 613 1.10 -31.35 31.27
C GLN A 613 0.84 -30.98 29.80
N SER A 614 1.30 -29.81 29.35
CA SER A 614 0.97 -29.26 28.03
C SER A 614 2.20 -29.20 27.11
N GLU A 615 2.25 -30.01 26.04
CA GLU A 615 3.36 -29.98 25.06
C GLU A 615 3.30 -28.79 24.09
N ASN A 616 2.12 -28.18 23.89
CA ASN A 616 1.88 -27.21 22.81
C ASN A 616 1.72 -25.74 23.28
N LYS A 617 1.58 -25.47 24.58
CA LYS A 617 1.32 -24.11 25.10
C LYS A 617 2.16 -23.82 26.34
N HIS A 618 2.67 -22.59 26.44
CA HIS A 618 3.50 -22.14 27.55
C HIS A 618 2.82 -21.00 28.32
N LEU A 619 2.61 -21.19 29.62
CA LEU A 619 2.04 -20.18 30.49
C LEU A 619 3.15 -19.42 31.23
N SER A 620 3.24 -18.10 31.00
CA SER A 620 4.14 -17.22 31.76
C SER A 620 3.45 -16.66 33.01
N ILE A 621 4.25 -16.29 34.02
CA ILE A 621 3.72 -15.74 35.27
C ILE A 621 2.95 -14.43 35.07
N GLU A 622 3.35 -13.62 34.08
CA GLU A 622 2.72 -12.34 33.75
C GLU A 622 1.32 -12.55 33.16
N ARG A 623 1.17 -13.54 32.27
CA ARG A 623 -0.12 -13.96 31.71
C ARG A 623 -1.01 -14.52 32.80
N LEU A 624 -0.47 -15.36 33.68
CA LEU A 624 -1.19 -15.88 34.84
C LEU A 624 -1.71 -14.75 35.74
N ILE A 625 -0.88 -13.76 36.08
CA ILE A 625 -1.28 -12.62 36.92
C ILE A 625 -2.39 -11.80 36.25
N ALA A 626 -2.26 -11.52 34.95
CA ALA A 626 -3.27 -10.79 34.19
C ALA A 626 -4.62 -11.54 34.13
N GLY A 627 -4.58 -12.87 33.97
CA GLY A 627 -5.77 -13.72 33.96
C GLY A 627 -6.46 -13.83 35.32
N LEU A 628 -5.69 -14.08 36.39
CA LEU A 628 -6.21 -14.22 37.75
C LEU A 628 -6.75 -12.89 38.31
N ALA A 629 -6.18 -11.75 37.92
CA ALA A 629 -6.64 -10.43 38.36
C ALA A 629 -8.08 -10.10 37.92
N VAL A 630 -8.54 -10.66 36.79
CA VAL A 630 -9.90 -10.43 36.26
C VAL A 630 -10.90 -11.45 36.82
N ARG A 631 -10.44 -12.65 37.20
CA ARG A 631 -11.30 -13.79 37.58
C ARG A 631 -11.17 -14.13 39.08
N ARG A 632 -11.80 -13.33 39.95
CA ARG A 632 -11.72 -13.46 41.42
C ARG A 632 -12.09 -14.85 41.97
N LYS A 633 -13.06 -15.55 41.36
CA LYS A 633 -13.48 -16.91 41.80
C LYS A 633 -12.41 -17.97 41.52
N VAL A 634 -11.80 -17.93 40.34
CA VAL A 634 -10.71 -18.84 39.95
C VAL A 634 -9.44 -18.54 40.75
N CYS A 635 -9.17 -17.26 40.99
CA CYS A 635 -8.11 -16.79 41.88
C CYS A 635 -8.27 -17.36 43.30
N LYS A 636 -9.50 -17.42 43.82
CA LYS A 636 -9.82 -18.06 45.11
C LYS A 636 -9.62 -19.58 45.09
N GLN A 637 -10.07 -20.28 44.05
CA GLN A 637 -9.87 -21.74 43.91
C GLN A 637 -8.40 -22.14 43.79
N VAL A 638 -7.61 -21.36 43.03
CA VAL A 638 -6.15 -21.52 42.91
C VAL A 638 -5.46 -21.32 44.26
N HIS A 639 -5.92 -20.33 45.04
CA HIS A 639 -5.39 -20.07 46.38
C HIS A 639 -5.74 -21.20 47.37
N GLU A 640 -6.94 -21.77 47.28
CA GLU A 640 -7.43 -22.88 48.12
C GLU A 640 -6.89 -24.25 47.69
N GLY A 641 -6.14 -24.33 46.57
CA GLY A 641 -5.50 -25.56 46.07
C GLY A 641 -6.41 -26.49 45.27
N HIS A 642 -7.61 -26.03 44.87
CA HIS A 642 -8.55 -26.79 44.07
C HIS A 642 -8.25 -26.61 42.57
N LEU A 643 -7.62 -27.62 41.95
CA LEU A 643 -7.23 -27.65 40.53
C LEU A 643 -8.19 -28.52 39.71
N ASP A 644 -9.44 -28.08 39.57
CA ASP A 644 -10.45 -28.77 38.77
C ASP A 644 -10.31 -28.47 37.27
N GLU A 645 -10.99 -29.24 36.39
CA GLU A 645 -11.01 -28.99 34.93
C GLU A 645 -11.38 -27.54 34.56
N THR A 646 -12.19 -26.89 35.41
CA THR A 646 -12.56 -25.48 35.23
C THR A 646 -11.38 -24.52 35.38
N VAL A 647 -10.44 -24.81 36.29
CA VAL A 647 -9.22 -24.02 36.48
C VAL A 647 -8.28 -24.26 35.29
N PHE A 648 -8.10 -25.51 34.86
CA PHE A 648 -7.25 -25.82 33.69
C PHE A 648 -7.77 -25.19 32.40
N ARG A 649 -9.09 -25.20 32.16
CA ARG A 649 -9.69 -24.52 31.02
C ARG A 649 -9.44 -23.01 31.04
N VAL A 650 -9.50 -22.39 32.22
CA VAL A 650 -9.19 -20.97 32.40
C VAL A 650 -7.71 -20.69 32.13
N LEU A 651 -6.81 -21.58 32.57
CA LEU A 651 -5.38 -21.48 32.28
C LEU A 651 -5.08 -21.67 30.79
N ASP A 652 -5.81 -22.56 30.11
CA ASP A 652 -5.75 -22.78 28.67
C ASP A 652 -6.15 -21.55 27.85
N GLU A 653 -7.17 -20.81 28.31
CA GLU A 653 -7.58 -19.53 27.72
C GLU A 653 -6.55 -18.42 27.97
N VAL A 654 -5.83 -18.47 29.09
CA VAL A 654 -4.82 -17.47 29.48
C VAL A 654 -3.45 -17.75 28.85
N ALA A 655 -3.16 -19.01 28.50
CA ALA A 655 -1.88 -19.43 27.92
C ALA A 655 -1.72 -19.09 26.42
N VAL A 656 -2.80 -18.71 25.71
CA VAL A 656 -2.79 -18.36 24.26
C VAL A 656 -2.10 -17.03 24.00
#